data_AF-A0A316G0R3-F1
#
_entry.id   AF-A0A316G0R3-F1
#
_cell.length_a   1.000
_cell.length_b   1.000
_cell.length_c   1.000
_cell.angle_alpha   90.00
_cell.angle_beta   90.00
_cell.angle_gamma   90.00
#
_symmetry.space_group_name_H-M   'P 1'
#
loop_
_entity.id
_entity.type
_entity.pdbx_description
1 polymer ?
#
loop_
_entity_poly.entity_id
_entity_poly.type
_entity_poly.pdbx_seq_one_letter_code
_entity_poly.pdbx_strand_id
1 'polypeptide(L)'
;MMLKPAMPSYLCPNQSRSTQLCSGYSFAIILLGLMSLCGACSIVYAEQATGHLSQQKNNTSSVAPNNLPDDHCLIAKDTLAQQIEYCEHIISKTLKKTTLEDTKQTNTSVIDWQLKLVELYTRQGRFKQAEQRLGELQSYNWAQQPLTLQFNYLRRQGILAYRQGRYPHALNLFQQAKALTNRKQNQQFPQLTGKALSDIGTAHLAMTEYPEALQAYQQSLTIKETYASPKSLAVTLNNIGSVYRKLKDWIKAEDYYTQALNYYIQADHQAAIAHTRENLGVIYLEQNQPKKAQQVFSQSLDYFQQSDQQHAQLRLLVLLASNSLHQEQLTIAQQYLDHAQSLELALGANDQSSKLKLALGKLQSLQGNYQQAESLYQSALQQAESQSDRSLELKALDLLVKNASHFSQWQKALQFQTKQMARQVDYFERSHDESLAQKRAFFEYDQQQKEIKLLNQDNRIKQLEISNNKNKITLLILTIFLLVMASVVFIIWLLKKRKQMKATFEQEIAFHRQKVTDLGSNYNSLKSAFGQLTQPIMLFNNQQTLIFSNNALGELLNIAPSKIEGEQLKNIIPFSNQTFWNIWQSEEDIEHRHLKDITLMIKGKSQQYNIIASSIHREEPMVMIIICDHHDAANDLPVNAVLPQASYHQMLVDLMLNSLQIWETTTKTSRIELAEKSGIWRVSIDDGRLRTRSLDRYLTIKTLPKKPRWREVLRTAHFILAECDPPENDKTMLEQKLDRITQHIRAEALL
;
A
#
# COMPACT_ATOMS: atom_id res chain seq x y z
N MET A 1 3.37 -44.98 52.97
CA MET A 1 2.41 -43.97 52.44
C MET A 1 3.01 -43.42 51.15
N MET A 2 2.71 -43.94 49.95
CA MET A 2 1.42 -43.95 49.24
C MET A 2 0.81 -42.53 49.20
N LEU A 3 0.71 -41.84 48.06
CA LEU A 3 -0.07 -42.23 46.87
C LEU A 3 0.45 -41.61 45.55
N LYS A 4 0.32 -42.37 44.44
CA LYS A 4 0.25 -41.88 43.05
C LYS A 4 -1.23 -41.82 42.61
N PRO A 5 -1.56 -40.99 41.61
CA PRO A 5 -2.27 -41.48 40.40
C PRO A 5 -1.50 -41.05 39.13
N ALA A 6 -1.25 -41.90 38.12
CA ALA A 6 -2.16 -42.60 37.20
C ALA A 6 -2.56 -41.74 35.99
N MET A 7 -2.10 -42.15 34.79
CA MET A 7 -2.56 -41.67 33.48
C MET A 7 -3.96 -42.25 33.16
N PRO A 8 -4.60 -41.74 32.10
CA PRO A 8 -5.25 -42.62 31.13
C PRO A 8 -4.67 -42.45 29.71
N SER A 9 -4.48 -43.59 29.05
CA SER A 9 -4.11 -43.72 27.64
C SER A 9 -5.32 -44.01 26.76
N TYR A 10 -5.45 -43.33 25.62
CA TYR A 10 -6.31 -43.73 24.49
C TYR A 10 -5.47 -43.63 23.20
N LEU A 11 -5.07 -44.76 22.61
CA LEU A 11 -5.78 -45.51 21.57
C LEU A 11 -5.75 -44.85 20.18
N CYS A 12 -4.77 -45.27 19.38
CA CYS A 12 -4.83 -45.17 17.92
C CYS A 12 -5.77 -46.26 17.36
N PRO A 13 -6.29 -46.05 16.13
CA PRO A 13 -6.11 -47.10 15.12
C PRO A 13 -5.61 -46.58 13.76
N ASN A 14 -4.94 -47.47 13.03
CA ASN A 14 -4.59 -47.31 11.62
C ASN A 14 -5.84 -47.30 10.73
N GLN A 15 -5.81 -46.61 9.59
CA GLN A 15 -5.84 -47.28 8.27
C GLN A 15 -5.52 -46.35 7.09
N SER A 16 -5.38 -46.94 5.90
CA SER A 16 -4.65 -46.42 4.75
C SER A 16 -5.53 -46.13 3.52
N ARG A 17 -4.91 -45.46 2.53
CA ARG A 17 -5.36 -45.27 1.13
C ARG A 17 -6.55 -44.32 0.88
N SER A 18 -6.28 -43.25 0.13
CA SER A 18 -6.71 -43.21 -1.28
C SER A 18 -5.92 -42.17 -2.09
N THR A 19 -5.64 -42.52 -3.34
CA THR A 19 -5.04 -41.69 -4.39
C THR A 19 -6.11 -41.38 -5.43
N GLN A 20 -6.22 -40.12 -5.90
CA GLN A 20 -6.79 -39.68 -7.20
C GLN A 20 -6.93 -38.13 -7.19
N LEU A 21 -6.85 -37.37 -8.28
CA LEU A 21 -6.14 -37.51 -9.57
C LEU A 21 -6.26 -36.16 -10.31
N CYS A 22 -5.21 -35.68 -11.01
CA CYS A 22 -5.24 -34.74 -12.14
C CYS A 22 -5.99 -33.38 -11.97
N SER A 23 -5.86 -32.36 -12.81
CA SER A 23 -4.88 -31.87 -13.80
C SER A 23 -5.22 -30.36 -13.97
N GLY A 24 -4.42 -29.45 -14.52
CA GLY A 24 -3.12 -29.45 -15.18
C GLY A 24 -3.11 -28.28 -16.16
N TYR A 25 -1.95 -27.69 -16.49
CA TYR A 25 -1.70 -27.10 -17.82
C TYR A 25 -0.20 -26.86 -17.98
N SER A 26 0.38 -27.53 -18.97
CA SER A 26 1.77 -27.44 -19.34
C SER A 26 2.03 -26.21 -20.21
N PHE A 27 3.21 -25.62 -20.11
CA PHE A 27 3.98 -25.28 -21.32
C PHE A 27 5.48 -25.42 -21.03
N ALA A 28 6.15 -26.18 -21.88
CA ALA A 28 7.60 -26.33 -21.90
C ALA A 28 8.10 -26.02 -23.32
N ILE A 29 9.36 -25.58 -23.41
CA ILE A 29 10.29 -25.58 -24.56
C ILE A 29 11.52 -24.79 -24.07
N ILE A 30 12.80 -25.08 -24.30
CA ILE A 30 13.60 -26.25 -24.71
C ILE A 30 15.08 -25.86 -24.38
N LEU A 31 15.84 -26.77 -23.78
CA LEU A 31 17.29 -27.02 -23.94
C LEU A 31 18.24 -25.97 -24.57
N LEU A 32 19.38 -25.76 -23.90
CA LEU A 32 20.69 -26.24 -24.38
C LEU A 32 21.66 -26.40 -23.20
N GLY A 33 22.46 -27.46 -23.21
CA GLY A 33 23.51 -27.70 -22.20
C GLY A 33 24.73 -28.34 -22.85
N LEU A 34 25.87 -28.35 -22.15
CA LEU A 34 27.04 -29.17 -22.50
C LEU A 34 27.92 -29.39 -21.26
N MET A 35 28.51 -30.58 -21.15
CA MET A 35 29.44 -31.01 -20.10
C MET A 35 30.86 -31.20 -20.65
N SER A 36 31.87 -30.85 -19.85
CA SER A 36 33.18 -31.54 -19.71
C SER A 36 33.96 -30.86 -18.56
N LEU A 37 34.45 -31.53 -17.51
CA LEU A 37 35.46 -32.61 -17.35
C LEU A 37 36.92 -32.11 -17.18
N CYS A 38 37.68 -32.84 -16.35
CA CYS A 38 39.05 -32.59 -15.83
C CYS A 38 39.19 -31.52 -14.73
N GLY A 39 40.04 -31.70 -13.69
CA GLY A 39 40.88 -32.86 -13.34
C GLY A 39 41.50 -32.70 -11.94
N ALA A 40 41.95 -33.79 -11.31
CA ALA A 40 42.40 -33.81 -9.90
C ALA A 40 43.93 -33.62 -9.73
N CYS A 41 44.37 -33.07 -8.59
CA CYS A 41 45.71 -33.33 -8.03
C CYS A 41 45.84 -33.04 -6.51
N SER A 42 45.51 -34.04 -5.70
CA SER A 42 46.36 -34.72 -4.70
C SER A 42 47.52 -34.03 -3.94
N ILE A 43 47.60 -34.29 -2.61
CA ILE A 43 48.79 -34.83 -1.84
C ILE A 43 49.96 -33.85 -1.49
N VAL A 44 50.64 -33.83 -0.31
CA VAL A 44 50.47 -34.45 1.05
C VAL A 44 51.49 -33.87 2.10
N TYR A 45 51.58 -34.47 3.32
CA TYR A 45 52.42 -34.16 4.53
C TYR A 45 51.94 -32.98 5.41
N ALA A 46 51.60 -33.10 6.71
CA ALA A 46 52.12 -33.84 7.90
C ALA A 46 53.48 -33.30 8.38
N GLU A 47 53.70 -32.96 9.66
CA GLU A 47 53.68 -33.77 10.91
C GLU A 47 52.87 -33.09 12.06
N GLN A 48 52.19 -33.78 13.00
CA GLN A 48 52.68 -34.48 14.24
C GLN A 48 53.49 -33.56 15.20
N ALA A 49 53.43 -33.63 16.54
CA ALA A 49 52.74 -34.47 17.55
C ALA A 49 52.90 -33.82 18.98
N THR A 50 52.21 -34.12 20.10
CA THR A 50 51.00 -34.91 20.44
C THR A 50 50.51 -34.60 21.87
N GLY A 51 49.18 -34.66 22.10
CA GLY A 51 48.58 -35.30 23.29
C GLY A 51 48.21 -34.39 24.47
N HIS A 52 47.12 -34.62 25.23
CA HIS A 52 46.34 -35.85 25.39
C HIS A 52 44.80 -35.69 25.24
N LEU A 53 44.15 -36.79 24.85
CA LEU A 53 42.70 -36.92 24.68
C LEU A 53 41.94 -37.23 25.99
N SER A 54 40.67 -36.81 26.06
CA SER A 54 39.48 -37.68 26.22
C SER A 54 38.23 -36.81 26.46
N GLN A 55 37.00 -37.16 26.05
CA GLN A 55 36.48 -38.21 25.18
C GLN A 55 35.16 -37.68 24.56
N GLN A 56 34.87 -37.95 23.28
CA GLN A 56 33.56 -37.65 22.70
C GLN A 56 32.52 -38.73 23.08
N LYS A 57 31.28 -38.29 23.35
CA LYS A 57 30.07 -39.06 23.00
C LYS A 57 29.04 -38.14 22.35
N ASN A 58 28.53 -38.59 21.20
CA ASN A 58 27.55 -37.87 20.39
C ASN A 58 26.19 -37.78 21.09
N ASN A 59 25.45 -36.71 20.83
CA ASN A 59 24.07 -36.86 20.33
C ASN A 59 23.58 -35.61 19.59
N THR A 60 22.51 -35.81 18.82
CA THR A 60 22.04 -34.98 17.71
C THR A 60 20.99 -33.92 18.09
N SER A 61 20.78 -32.97 17.16
CA SER A 61 19.72 -31.93 17.14
C SER A 61 19.81 -30.81 18.21
N SER A 62 19.30 -29.60 17.98
CA SER A 62 19.21 -28.77 16.76
C SER A 62 18.92 -27.32 17.20
N VAL A 63 19.36 -26.33 16.41
CA VAL A 63 19.10 -24.87 16.64
C VAL A 63 19.74 -24.27 17.91
N ALA A 64 21.07 -24.11 17.87
CA ALA A 64 21.74 -23.06 18.65
C ALA A 64 21.73 -21.73 17.83
N PRO A 65 21.41 -20.57 18.43
CA PRO A 65 21.37 -19.31 17.69
C PRO A 65 22.77 -18.69 17.56
N ASN A 66 23.25 -18.57 16.32
CA ASN A 66 24.29 -17.65 15.83
C ASN A 66 25.34 -17.18 16.86
N ASN A 67 26.35 -18.00 17.14
CA ASN A 67 27.66 -17.45 17.47
C ASN A 67 28.26 -16.86 16.18
N LEU A 68 28.81 -15.64 16.21
CA LEU A 68 29.71 -15.21 15.13
C LEU A 68 30.99 -16.06 15.18
N PRO A 69 31.56 -16.46 14.03
CA PRO A 69 32.84 -17.18 13.99
C PRO A 69 34.00 -16.43 14.69
N ASP A 70 33.91 -15.11 14.79
CA ASP A 70 34.98 -14.22 15.26
C ASP A 70 34.92 -13.83 16.74
N ASP A 71 33.88 -14.22 17.50
CA ASP A 71 33.77 -13.85 18.93
C ASP A 71 34.97 -14.40 19.74
N HIS A 72 35.50 -15.58 19.35
CA HIS A 72 36.75 -16.12 19.91
C HIS A 72 37.98 -15.25 19.60
N CYS A 73 38.07 -14.64 18.41
CA CYS A 73 39.16 -13.73 18.06
C CYS A 73 39.07 -12.38 18.79
N LEU A 74 37.85 -11.92 19.12
CA LEU A 74 37.65 -10.71 19.92
C LEU A 74 37.95 -10.96 21.41
N ILE A 75 37.61 -12.15 21.93
CA ILE A 75 37.95 -12.57 23.30
C ILE A 75 39.47 -12.77 23.45
N ALA A 76 40.17 -13.22 22.40
CA ALA A 76 41.63 -13.32 22.34
C ALA A 76 42.37 -11.96 22.17
N LYS A 77 41.69 -10.83 22.42
CA LYS A 77 42.32 -9.50 22.54
C LYS A 77 42.29 -9.07 24.01
N ASP A 78 43.48 -8.98 24.60
CA ASP A 78 43.66 -8.72 26.04
C ASP A 78 43.15 -7.34 26.47
N THR A 79 43.15 -6.36 25.56
CA THR A 79 42.73 -4.99 25.87
C THR A 79 41.47 -4.55 25.11
N LEU A 80 40.67 -3.70 25.76
CA LEU A 80 39.49 -3.08 25.15
C LEU A 80 39.85 -2.23 23.92
N ALA A 81 41.07 -1.66 23.87
CA ALA A 81 41.58 -0.90 22.73
C ALA A 81 41.77 -1.79 21.49
N GLN A 82 42.43 -2.95 21.64
CA GLN A 82 42.59 -3.93 20.56
C GLN A 82 41.25 -4.50 20.08
N GLN A 83 40.27 -4.68 20.99
CA GLN A 83 38.91 -5.10 20.62
C GLN A 83 38.22 -4.03 19.76
N ILE A 84 38.36 -2.75 20.10
CA ILE A 84 37.82 -1.63 19.34
C ILE A 84 38.47 -1.54 17.96
N GLU A 85 39.80 -1.56 17.88
CA GLU A 85 40.56 -1.51 16.63
C GLU A 85 40.19 -2.67 15.69
N TYR A 86 40.05 -3.88 16.23
CA TYR A 86 39.61 -5.04 15.46
C TYR A 86 38.18 -4.87 14.91
N CYS A 87 37.22 -4.41 15.74
CA CYS A 87 35.87 -4.12 15.28
C CYS A 87 35.85 -3.04 14.17
N GLU A 88 36.60 -1.95 14.34
CA GLU A 88 36.73 -0.88 13.35
C GLU A 88 37.34 -1.39 12.03
N HIS A 89 38.37 -2.23 12.11
CA HIS A 89 38.99 -2.88 10.96
C HIS A 89 37.98 -3.77 10.21
N ILE A 90 37.27 -4.66 10.90
CA ILE A 90 36.29 -5.58 10.28
C ILE A 90 35.14 -4.82 9.63
N ILE A 91 34.60 -3.77 10.28
CA ILE A 91 33.58 -2.89 9.70
C ILE A 91 34.11 -2.25 8.40
N SER A 92 35.31 -1.65 8.43
CA SER A 92 35.89 -0.98 7.26
C SER A 92 36.14 -1.95 6.09
N LYS A 93 36.60 -3.17 6.38
CA LYS A 93 36.89 -4.24 5.41
C LYS A 93 35.61 -4.77 4.76
N THR A 94 34.52 -4.86 5.53
CA THR A 94 33.23 -5.37 5.06
C THR A 94 32.52 -4.33 4.19
N LEU A 95 32.55 -3.06 4.60
CA LEU A 95 32.02 -1.94 3.80
C LEU A 95 32.78 -1.76 2.48
N LYS A 96 34.11 -1.92 2.45
CA LYS A 96 34.91 -1.87 1.21
C LYS A 96 34.60 -2.99 0.20
N LYS A 97 33.95 -4.08 0.63
CA LYS A 97 33.59 -5.22 -0.23
C LYS A 97 32.16 -5.17 -0.78
N THR A 98 31.34 -4.20 -0.35
CA THR A 98 29.93 -4.09 -0.78
C THR A 98 29.75 -2.88 -1.70
N THR A 99 29.06 -3.08 -2.82
CA THR A 99 28.68 -2.00 -3.76
C THR A 99 27.66 -1.07 -3.09
N LEU A 100 27.69 0.23 -3.44
CA LEU A 100 26.93 1.25 -2.70
C LEU A 100 25.43 0.98 -2.60
N GLU A 101 24.80 0.31 -3.56
CA GLU A 101 23.35 0.04 -3.56
C GLU A 101 22.94 -1.07 -2.57
N ASP A 102 23.78 -2.07 -2.32
CA ASP A 102 23.50 -3.14 -1.35
C ASP A 102 23.70 -2.70 0.12
N THR A 103 24.46 -1.63 0.37
CA THR A 103 24.89 -1.24 1.73
C THR A 103 23.77 -0.87 2.70
N LYS A 104 22.56 -0.53 2.21
CA LYS A 104 21.47 0.03 3.04
C LYS A 104 20.31 -0.90 3.37
N GLN A 105 20.24 -2.12 2.84
CA GLN A 105 19.04 -2.97 3.01
C GLN A 105 19.25 -4.28 3.79
N THR A 106 20.38 -4.98 3.67
CA THR A 106 20.46 -6.40 4.13
C THR A 106 21.73 -6.85 4.85
N ASN A 107 22.77 -6.02 5.01
CA ASN A 107 24.02 -6.49 5.62
C ASN A 107 23.99 -6.56 7.16
N THR A 108 23.31 -7.58 7.68
CA THR A 108 23.15 -7.91 9.11
C THR A 108 24.48 -8.03 9.86
N SER A 109 25.56 -8.47 9.19
CA SER A 109 26.89 -8.60 9.81
C SER A 109 27.50 -7.26 10.20
N VAL A 110 27.35 -6.24 9.35
CA VAL A 110 27.84 -4.88 9.64
C VAL A 110 27.07 -4.25 10.79
N ILE A 111 25.76 -4.48 10.85
CA ILE A 111 24.91 -4.02 11.96
C ILE A 111 25.37 -4.62 13.28
N ASP A 112 25.63 -5.94 13.34
CA ASP A 112 26.05 -6.58 14.59
C ASP A 112 27.44 -6.09 15.05
N TRP A 113 28.40 -5.95 14.13
CA TRP A 113 29.71 -5.35 14.45
C TRP A 113 29.62 -3.90 14.92
N GLN A 114 28.73 -3.08 14.34
CA GLN A 114 28.49 -1.72 14.83
C GLN A 114 27.85 -1.72 16.23
N LEU A 115 26.89 -2.61 16.49
CA LEU A 115 26.31 -2.80 17.84
C LEU A 115 27.33 -3.31 18.86
N LYS A 116 28.32 -4.09 18.43
CA LYS A 116 29.45 -4.53 19.25
C LYS A 116 30.41 -3.37 19.55
N LEU A 117 30.75 -2.55 18.55
CA LEU A 117 31.57 -1.36 18.74
C LEU A 117 30.90 -0.35 19.69
N VAL A 118 29.58 -0.17 19.60
CA VAL A 118 28.77 0.61 20.56
C VAL A 118 28.90 0.07 21.98
N GLU A 119 28.87 -1.25 22.18
CA GLU A 119 29.12 -1.87 23.50
C GLU A 119 30.51 -1.48 24.03
N LEU A 120 31.56 -1.60 23.21
CA LEU A 120 32.94 -1.35 23.62
C LEU A 120 33.17 0.12 23.97
N TYR A 121 32.73 1.06 23.14
CA TYR A 121 32.79 2.50 23.44
C TYR A 121 32.00 2.84 24.71
N THR A 122 30.81 2.26 24.90
CA THR A 122 29.99 2.49 26.11
C THR A 122 30.68 1.94 27.37
N ARG A 123 31.38 0.80 27.27
CA ARG A 123 32.21 0.27 28.35
C ARG A 123 33.37 1.21 28.68
N GLN A 124 34.05 1.78 27.67
CA GLN A 124 35.15 2.73 27.82
C GLN A 124 34.72 4.15 28.26
N GLY A 125 33.42 4.44 28.35
CA GLY A 125 32.92 5.79 28.65
C GLY A 125 32.96 6.77 27.46
N ARG A 126 33.28 6.30 26.25
CA ARG A 126 33.35 7.10 25.01
C ARG A 126 31.94 7.34 24.43
N PHE A 127 31.07 7.92 25.24
CA PHE A 127 29.62 8.01 24.96
C PHE A 127 29.31 8.72 23.63
N LYS A 128 29.99 9.83 23.30
CA LYS A 128 29.78 10.54 22.03
C LYS A 128 29.98 9.64 20.79
N GLN A 129 30.96 8.74 20.83
CA GLN A 129 31.23 7.83 19.71
C GLN A 129 30.23 6.66 19.69
N ALA A 130 29.76 6.21 20.84
CA ALA A 130 28.65 5.26 20.93
C ALA A 130 27.35 5.85 20.36
N GLU A 131 27.05 7.12 20.67
CA GLU A 131 25.90 7.85 20.10
C GLU A 131 26.04 8.04 18.59
N GLN A 132 27.21 8.43 18.10
CA GLN A 132 27.47 8.56 16.65
C GLN A 132 27.20 7.26 15.90
N ARG A 133 27.73 6.12 16.38
CA ARG A 133 27.49 4.81 15.76
C ARG A 133 26.03 4.37 15.83
N LEU A 134 25.31 4.70 16.91
CA LEU A 134 23.86 4.46 16.98
C LEU A 134 23.07 5.38 16.03
N GLY A 135 23.56 6.59 15.76
CA GLY A 135 22.99 7.51 14.76
C GLY A 135 23.14 6.99 13.33
N GLU A 136 24.32 6.47 12.97
CA GLU A 136 24.55 5.78 11.67
C GLU A 136 23.52 4.65 11.45
N LEU A 137 23.23 3.89 12.51
CA LEU A 137 22.27 2.79 12.55
C LEU A 137 20.77 3.22 12.48
N GLN A 138 20.42 4.49 12.67
CA GLN A 138 19.02 4.95 12.58
C GLN A 138 18.45 4.85 11.17
N SER A 139 19.29 4.95 10.14
CA SER A 139 18.87 4.97 8.74
C SER A 139 18.45 3.60 8.16
N TYR A 140 18.68 2.51 8.88
CA TYR A 140 18.38 1.15 8.43
C TYR A 140 16.88 0.82 8.54
N ASN A 141 16.36 0.01 7.61
CA ASN A 141 14.99 -0.48 7.67
C ASN A 141 14.82 -1.59 8.71
N TRP A 142 14.72 -1.21 9.98
CA TRP A 142 14.60 -2.12 11.13
C TRP A 142 13.43 -3.10 11.03
N ALA A 143 12.34 -2.76 10.32
CA ALA A 143 11.20 -3.66 10.13
C ALA A 143 11.54 -4.93 9.31
N GLN A 144 12.58 -4.87 8.47
CA GLN A 144 13.07 -6.01 7.68
C GLN A 144 14.19 -6.79 8.39
N GLN A 145 14.78 -6.24 9.45
CA GLN A 145 15.89 -6.89 10.15
C GLN A 145 15.43 -8.03 11.08
N PRO A 146 16.27 -9.03 11.34
CA PRO A 146 16.03 -10.05 12.37
C PRO A 146 15.62 -9.44 13.72
N LEU A 147 14.65 -10.06 14.41
CA LEU A 147 14.14 -9.59 15.70
C LEU A 147 15.24 -9.49 16.76
N THR A 148 16.25 -10.36 16.70
CA THR A 148 17.46 -10.32 17.53
C THR A 148 18.27 -9.03 17.35
N LEU A 149 18.42 -8.54 16.12
CA LEU A 149 19.11 -7.27 15.84
C LEU A 149 18.27 -6.07 16.26
N GLN A 150 16.95 -6.06 15.97
CA GLN A 150 16.04 -5.02 16.45
C GLN A 150 16.08 -4.90 17.99
N PHE A 151 16.06 -6.04 18.67
CA PHE A 151 16.19 -6.15 20.12
C PHE A 151 17.54 -5.62 20.62
N ASN A 152 18.64 -6.09 20.02
CA ASN A 152 19.99 -5.67 20.40
C ASN A 152 20.18 -4.16 20.22
N TYR A 153 19.67 -3.57 19.14
CA TYR A 153 19.74 -2.12 18.90
C TYR A 153 19.07 -1.29 20.01
N LEU A 154 17.78 -1.54 20.29
CA LEU A 154 17.06 -0.87 21.39
C LEU A 154 17.75 -1.09 22.73
N ARG A 155 18.24 -2.31 22.98
CA ARG A 155 18.97 -2.66 24.20
C ARG A 155 20.31 -1.91 24.32
N ARG A 156 21.07 -1.73 23.23
CA ARG A 156 22.32 -0.94 23.25
C ARG A 156 22.04 0.54 23.47
N GLN A 157 21.00 1.10 22.86
CA GLN A 157 20.54 2.46 23.15
C GLN A 157 20.18 2.61 24.64
N GLY A 158 19.40 1.67 25.19
CA GLY A 158 19.00 1.70 26.61
C GLY A 158 20.20 1.59 27.56
N ILE A 159 21.17 0.71 27.27
CA ILE A 159 22.41 0.59 28.06
C ILE A 159 23.24 1.89 28.00
N LEU A 160 23.34 2.54 26.84
CA LEU A 160 24.04 3.81 26.70
C LEU A 160 23.35 4.92 27.50
N ALA A 161 22.03 5.07 27.34
CA ALA A 161 21.21 6.00 28.12
C ALA A 161 21.38 5.78 29.63
N TYR A 162 21.33 4.52 30.10
CA TYR A 162 21.57 4.15 31.49
C TYR A 162 22.96 4.56 31.96
N ARG A 163 24.01 4.32 31.16
CA ARG A 163 25.40 4.67 31.49
C ARG A 163 25.67 6.18 31.50
N GLN A 164 24.80 6.97 30.89
CA GLN A 164 24.79 8.44 30.94
C GLN A 164 23.87 9.00 32.05
N GLY A 165 23.29 8.16 32.92
CA GLY A 165 22.36 8.58 33.97
C GLY A 165 20.92 8.87 33.51
N ARG A 166 20.60 8.66 32.22
CA ARG A 166 19.26 8.91 31.64
C ARG A 166 18.32 7.73 31.92
N TYR A 167 18.11 7.38 33.18
CA TYR A 167 17.41 6.16 33.59
C TYR A 167 15.95 6.05 33.08
N PRO A 168 15.11 7.10 33.07
CA PRO A 168 13.76 7.02 32.50
C PRO A 168 13.75 6.70 31.00
N HIS A 169 14.69 7.27 30.24
CA HIS A 169 14.86 7.02 28.81
C HIS A 169 15.34 5.58 28.57
N ALA A 170 16.29 5.10 29.39
CA ALA A 170 16.75 3.71 29.37
C ALA A 170 15.61 2.72 29.66
N LEU A 171 14.79 2.99 30.68
CA LEU A 171 13.63 2.17 31.02
C LEU A 171 12.66 2.04 29.84
N ASN A 172 12.31 3.15 29.20
CA ASN A 172 11.42 3.13 28.03
C ASN A 172 12.03 2.30 26.88
N LEU A 173 13.31 2.47 26.57
CA LEU A 173 14.01 1.67 25.55
C LEU A 173 14.04 0.16 25.88
N PHE A 174 14.22 -0.21 27.15
CA PHE A 174 14.14 -1.61 27.57
C PHE A 174 12.70 -2.16 27.54
N GLN A 175 11.69 -1.34 27.84
CA GLN A 175 10.27 -1.70 27.68
C GLN A 175 9.91 -1.90 26.20
N GLN A 176 10.41 -1.05 25.29
CA GLN A 176 10.27 -1.25 23.85
C GLN A 176 10.94 -2.53 23.38
N ALA A 177 12.16 -2.82 23.85
CA ALA A 177 12.85 -4.08 23.56
C ALA A 177 12.08 -5.31 24.07
N LYS A 178 11.50 -5.25 25.28
CA LYS A 178 10.57 -6.28 25.81
C LYS A 178 9.31 -6.39 24.97
N ALA A 179 8.75 -5.29 24.46
CA ALA A 179 7.55 -5.33 23.64
C ALA A 179 7.79 -6.03 22.28
N LEU A 180 9.00 -5.98 21.72
CA LEU A 180 9.34 -6.71 20.49
C LEU A 180 9.21 -8.22 20.64
N THR A 181 9.58 -8.79 21.80
CA THR A 181 9.62 -10.25 22.00
C THR A 181 8.24 -10.92 22.04
N ASN A 182 7.17 -10.12 22.07
CA ASN A 182 5.77 -10.55 22.07
C ASN A 182 5.05 -10.30 20.71
N ARG A 183 5.71 -9.70 19.70
CA ARG A 183 5.02 -9.16 18.50
C ARG A 183 4.64 -10.17 17.41
N LYS A 184 5.22 -11.36 17.36
CA LYS A 184 4.88 -12.37 16.34
C LYS A 184 3.98 -13.46 16.92
N GLN A 185 2.77 -13.55 16.38
CA GLN A 185 1.80 -14.61 16.71
C GLN A 185 2.47 -15.98 16.65
N ASN A 186 2.49 -16.67 17.80
CA ASN A 186 3.04 -18.02 18.03
C ASN A 186 4.57 -18.20 18.09
N GLN A 187 5.39 -17.13 18.14
CA GLN A 187 6.82 -17.26 18.47
C GLN A 187 7.24 -16.35 19.63
N GLN A 188 7.35 -16.93 20.83
CA GLN A 188 7.94 -16.28 22.00
C GLN A 188 9.47 -16.40 21.97
N PHE A 189 10.16 -15.33 22.36
CA PHE A 189 11.62 -15.31 22.51
C PHE A 189 12.01 -15.20 24.01
N PRO A 190 11.79 -16.24 24.83
CA PRO A 190 11.93 -16.14 26.29
C PRO A 190 13.32 -15.64 26.73
N GLN A 191 14.39 -16.05 26.04
CA GLN A 191 15.75 -15.60 26.34
C GLN A 191 15.93 -14.08 26.18
N LEU A 192 15.24 -13.47 25.21
CA LEU A 192 15.26 -12.02 25.00
C LEU A 192 14.34 -11.31 26.00
N THR A 193 13.15 -11.88 26.27
CA THR A 193 12.23 -11.37 27.30
C THR A 193 12.90 -11.30 28.67
N GLY A 194 13.60 -12.37 29.08
CA GLY A 194 14.36 -12.42 30.32
C GLY A 194 15.53 -11.42 30.36
N LYS A 195 16.25 -11.22 29.25
CA LYS A 195 17.26 -10.15 29.16
C LYS A 195 16.64 -8.77 29.38
N ALA A 196 15.56 -8.45 28.67
CA ALA A 196 14.89 -7.15 28.77
C ALA A 196 14.34 -6.86 30.17
N LEU A 197 13.72 -7.85 30.82
CA LEU A 197 13.25 -7.76 32.19
C LEU A 197 14.39 -7.48 33.19
N SER A 198 15.54 -8.12 32.99
CA SER A 198 16.76 -7.86 33.77
C SER A 198 17.29 -6.43 33.56
N ASP A 199 17.21 -5.89 32.35
CA ASP A 199 17.62 -4.52 32.06
C ASP A 199 16.62 -3.50 32.64
N ILE A 200 15.30 -3.78 32.57
CA ILE A 200 14.22 -3.00 33.21
C ILE A 200 14.43 -2.94 34.73
N GLY A 201 14.68 -4.07 35.38
CA GLY A 201 14.96 -4.10 36.83
C GLY A 201 16.22 -3.33 37.20
N THR A 202 17.20 -3.24 36.28
CA THR A 202 18.42 -2.45 36.47
C THR A 202 18.13 -0.95 36.38
N ALA A 203 17.26 -0.53 35.46
CA ALA A 203 16.80 0.86 35.39
C ALA A 203 16.03 1.30 36.65
N HIS A 204 15.06 0.50 37.11
CA HIS A 204 14.33 0.78 38.35
C HIS A 204 15.26 0.84 39.58
N LEU A 205 16.23 -0.08 39.70
CA LEU A 205 17.23 -0.06 40.77
C LEU A 205 18.05 1.24 40.79
N ALA A 206 18.42 1.77 39.62
CA ALA A 206 19.14 3.05 39.54
C ALA A 206 18.27 4.26 39.91
N MET A 207 16.96 4.17 39.72
CA MET A 207 15.97 5.17 40.17
C MET A 207 15.51 4.94 41.62
N THR A 208 16.12 4.00 42.34
CA THR A 208 15.78 3.57 43.72
C THR A 208 14.37 2.96 43.90
N GLU A 209 13.73 2.57 42.80
CA GLU A 209 12.41 1.92 42.74
C GLU A 209 12.57 0.41 43.03
N TYR A 210 12.87 0.09 44.30
CA TYR A 210 13.23 -1.27 44.72
C TYR A 210 12.12 -2.34 44.51
N PRO A 211 10.83 -2.06 44.78
CA PRO A 211 9.75 -3.03 44.51
C PRO A 211 9.62 -3.39 43.03
N GLU A 212 9.64 -2.39 42.16
CA GLU A 212 9.57 -2.52 40.71
C GLU A 212 10.80 -3.24 40.14
N ALA A 213 11.99 -2.93 40.69
CA ALA A 213 13.22 -3.64 40.38
C ALA A 213 13.12 -5.14 40.74
N LEU A 214 12.67 -5.48 41.95
CA LEU A 214 12.47 -6.86 42.39
C LEU A 214 11.44 -7.59 41.52
N GLN A 215 10.31 -6.97 41.22
CA GLN A 215 9.27 -7.56 40.36
C GLN A 215 9.82 -7.89 38.96
N ALA A 216 10.55 -6.95 38.34
CA ALA A 216 11.14 -7.15 37.02
C ALA A 216 12.25 -8.23 37.04
N TYR A 217 13.10 -8.25 38.07
CA TYR A 217 14.12 -9.28 38.23
C TYR A 217 13.53 -10.67 38.53
N GLN A 218 12.46 -10.77 39.32
CA GLN A 218 11.78 -12.04 39.57
C GLN A 218 11.15 -12.60 38.30
N GLN A 219 10.45 -11.76 37.51
CA GLN A 219 9.96 -12.16 36.18
C GLN A 219 11.11 -12.58 35.25
N SER A 220 12.25 -11.88 35.31
CA SER A 220 13.46 -12.31 34.58
C SER A 220 13.99 -13.65 35.06
N LEU A 221 13.94 -13.93 36.37
CA LEU A 221 14.52 -15.12 36.98
C LEU A 221 13.76 -16.37 36.52
N THR A 222 12.43 -16.39 36.70
CA THR A 222 11.55 -17.50 36.28
C THR A 222 11.74 -17.89 34.81
N ILE A 223 11.93 -16.89 33.93
CA ILE A 223 12.18 -17.16 32.50
C ILE A 223 13.61 -17.70 32.27
N LYS A 224 14.61 -17.16 32.98
CA LYS A 224 16.01 -17.57 32.79
C LYS A 224 16.31 -18.95 33.36
N GLU A 225 15.61 -19.39 34.40
CA GLU A 225 15.72 -20.74 34.99
C GLU A 225 15.52 -21.86 33.96
N THR A 226 14.57 -21.68 33.03
CA THR A 226 14.30 -22.66 31.96
C THR A 226 15.10 -22.41 30.67
N TYR A 227 15.35 -21.16 30.31
CA TYR A 227 15.76 -20.80 28.94
C TYR A 227 17.14 -20.16 28.78
N ALA A 228 17.85 -19.82 29.86
CA ALA A 228 19.11 -19.06 29.78
C ALA A 228 20.33 -19.82 30.33
N SER A 229 21.53 -19.33 30.01
CA SER A 229 22.78 -19.91 30.54
C SER A 229 22.96 -19.60 32.03
N PRO A 230 23.69 -20.45 32.80
CA PRO A 230 24.01 -20.21 34.21
C PRO A 230 24.57 -18.81 34.48
N LYS A 231 25.47 -18.32 33.61
CA LYS A 231 26.00 -16.94 33.66
C LYS A 231 24.89 -15.88 33.60
N SER A 232 23.88 -16.04 32.74
CA SER A 232 22.81 -15.05 32.59
C SER A 232 21.82 -15.06 33.76
N LEU A 233 21.64 -16.24 34.37
CA LEU A 233 20.88 -16.44 35.60
C LEU A 233 21.60 -15.76 36.79
N ALA A 234 22.89 -16.05 36.97
CA ALA A 234 23.76 -15.49 38.01
C ALA A 234 23.76 -13.95 38.04
N VAL A 235 23.80 -13.28 36.88
CA VAL A 235 23.68 -11.82 36.78
C VAL A 235 22.37 -11.30 37.41
N THR A 236 21.26 -12.01 37.21
CA THR A 236 19.95 -11.63 37.78
C THR A 236 19.96 -11.79 39.28
N LEU A 237 20.44 -12.93 39.79
CA LEU A 237 20.54 -13.24 41.21
C LEU A 237 21.44 -12.23 41.94
N ASN A 238 22.62 -11.91 41.39
CA ASN A 238 23.51 -10.90 41.94
C ASN A 238 22.85 -9.51 41.98
N ASN A 239 22.03 -9.17 40.97
CA ASN A 239 21.30 -7.91 40.97
C ASN A 239 20.18 -7.90 42.03
N ILE A 240 19.44 -9.00 42.22
CA ILE A 240 18.45 -9.16 43.30
C ILE A 240 19.13 -9.01 44.68
N GLY A 241 20.26 -9.70 44.91
CA GLY A 241 21.06 -9.54 46.12
C GLY A 241 21.53 -8.09 46.34
N SER A 242 21.81 -7.37 45.26
CA SER A 242 22.13 -5.94 45.31
C SER A 242 20.93 -5.05 45.68
N VAL A 243 19.70 -5.43 45.32
CA VAL A 243 18.49 -4.74 45.81
C VAL A 243 18.30 -4.99 47.31
N TYR A 244 18.37 -6.25 47.77
CA TYR A 244 18.22 -6.57 49.19
C TYR A 244 19.32 -5.93 50.06
N ARG A 245 20.56 -5.83 49.54
CA ARG A 245 21.63 -5.06 50.19
C ARG A 245 21.28 -3.58 50.35
N LYS A 246 20.62 -2.95 49.36
CA LYS A 246 20.14 -1.56 49.48
C LYS A 246 18.97 -1.41 50.46
N LEU A 247 18.12 -2.43 50.56
CA LEU A 247 17.04 -2.54 51.56
C LEU A 247 17.53 -2.93 52.97
N LYS A 248 18.84 -3.18 53.15
CA LYS A 248 19.45 -3.68 54.39
C LYS A 248 18.93 -5.05 54.87
N ASP A 249 18.34 -5.83 53.96
CA ASP A 249 17.99 -7.23 54.21
C ASP A 249 19.21 -8.10 53.92
N TRP A 250 20.14 -8.14 54.88
CA TRP A 250 21.43 -8.79 54.73
C TRP A 250 21.34 -10.30 54.52
N ILE A 251 20.29 -10.93 55.06
CA ILE A 251 20.07 -12.38 54.98
C ILE A 251 19.64 -12.75 53.56
N LYS A 252 18.65 -12.05 52.99
CA LYS A 252 18.28 -12.28 51.58
C LYS A 252 19.39 -11.86 50.63
N ALA A 253 20.13 -10.80 50.93
CA ALA A 253 21.27 -10.40 50.11
C ALA A 253 22.35 -11.50 50.06
N GLU A 254 22.70 -12.12 51.19
CA GLU A 254 23.63 -13.25 51.24
C GLU A 254 23.12 -14.44 50.42
N ASP A 255 21.86 -14.84 50.60
CA ASP A 255 21.26 -15.97 49.87
C ASP A 255 21.35 -15.78 48.35
N TYR A 256 20.85 -14.65 47.84
CA TYR A 256 20.89 -14.35 46.40
C TYR A 256 22.31 -14.18 45.84
N TYR A 257 23.25 -13.61 46.59
CA TYR A 257 24.66 -13.55 46.17
C TYR A 257 25.33 -14.94 46.21
N THR A 258 24.98 -15.80 47.16
CA THR A 258 25.51 -17.17 47.26
C THR A 258 25.01 -18.04 46.11
N GLN A 259 23.72 -17.95 45.76
CA GLN A 259 23.16 -18.59 44.57
C GLN A 259 23.86 -18.07 43.30
N ALA A 260 24.04 -16.75 43.16
CA ALA A 260 24.76 -16.16 42.03
C ALA A 260 26.21 -16.67 41.92
N LEU A 261 26.93 -16.75 43.05
CA LEU A 261 28.29 -17.27 43.13
C LEU A 261 28.37 -18.72 42.63
N ASN A 262 27.45 -19.58 43.07
CA ASN A 262 27.38 -20.98 42.64
C ASN A 262 27.17 -21.10 41.12
N TYR A 263 26.28 -20.30 40.53
CA TYR A 263 26.09 -20.29 39.08
C TYR A 263 27.28 -19.66 38.31
N TYR A 264 28.01 -18.71 38.88
CA TYR A 264 29.25 -18.20 38.29
C TYR A 264 30.40 -19.21 38.35
N ILE A 265 30.48 -20.04 39.39
CA ILE A 265 31.40 -21.18 39.49
C ILE A 265 31.06 -22.23 38.42
N GLN A 266 29.79 -22.61 38.27
CA GLN A 266 29.33 -23.51 37.20
C GLN A 266 29.60 -22.98 35.78
N ALA A 267 29.67 -21.65 35.62
CA ALA A 267 29.95 -20.97 34.36
C ALA A 267 31.44 -20.61 34.15
N ASP A 268 32.33 -21.07 35.05
CA ASP A 268 33.77 -20.74 35.09
C ASP A 268 34.09 -19.23 34.92
N HIS A 269 33.28 -18.37 35.55
CA HIS A 269 33.34 -16.93 35.30
C HIS A 269 34.14 -16.18 36.37
N GLN A 270 35.45 -16.48 36.46
CA GLN A 270 36.35 -16.05 37.55
C GLN A 270 36.23 -14.57 37.96
N ALA A 271 36.17 -13.63 37.00
CA ALA A 271 35.97 -12.20 37.29
C ALA A 271 34.66 -11.89 38.06
N ALA A 272 33.58 -12.62 37.77
CA ALA A 272 32.30 -12.45 38.46
C ALA A 272 32.26 -13.20 39.80
N ILE A 273 32.99 -14.32 39.93
CA ILE A 273 33.21 -15.00 41.21
C ILE A 273 33.90 -14.04 42.18
N ALA A 274 34.98 -13.37 41.76
CA ALA A 274 35.71 -12.39 42.57
C ALA A 274 34.82 -11.20 43.01
N HIS A 275 34.08 -10.58 42.08
CA HIS A 275 33.16 -9.49 42.43
C HIS A 275 31.98 -9.94 43.31
N THR A 276 31.47 -11.16 43.15
CA THR A 276 30.39 -11.69 44.01
C THR A 276 30.92 -11.98 45.41
N ARG A 277 32.18 -12.44 45.55
CA ARG A 277 32.89 -12.54 46.82
C ARG A 277 33.13 -11.18 47.48
N GLU A 278 33.49 -10.14 46.72
CA GLU A 278 33.58 -8.74 47.21
C GLU A 278 32.23 -8.27 47.78
N ASN A 279 31.12 -8.54 47.09
CA ASN A 279 29.77 -8.24 47.59
C ASN A 279 29.41 -9.01 48.87
N LEU A 280 29.67 -10.33 48.90
CA LEU A 280 29.44 -11.17 50.09
C LEU A 280 30.30 -10.71 51.28
N GLY A 281 31.54 -10.28 51.06
CA GLY A 281 32.41 -9.77 52.13
C GLY A 281 31.82 -8.54 52.80
N VAL A 282 31.23 -7.62 52.01
CA VAL A 282 30.50 -6.48 52.56
C VAL A 282 29.26 -6.92 53.34
N ILE A 283 28.49 -7.90 52.85
CA ILE A 283 27.35 -8.46 53.60
C ILE A 283 27.80 -9.08 54.93
N TYR A 284 28.92 -9.82 54.93
CA TYR A 284 29.46 -10.39 56.16
C TYR A 284 29.95 -9.35 57.16
N LEU A 285 30.40 -8.17 56.73
CA LEU A 285 30.66 -7.05 57.65
C LEU A 285 29.37 -6.53 58.30
N GLU A 286 28.33 -6.28 57.51
CA GLU A 286 27.03 -5.78 58.01
C GLU A 286 26.33 -6.79 58.93
N GLN A 287 26.58 -8.09 58.74
CA GLN A 287 26.14 -9.17 59.64
C GLN A 287 27.11 -9.42 60.83
N ASN A 288 28.13 -8.59 61.03
CA ASN A 288 29.17 -8.74 62.07
C ASN A 288 29.89 -10.11 62.08
N GLN A 289 30.21 -10.64 60.89
CA GLN A 289 30.96 -11.89 60.65
C GLN A 289 32.33 -11.61 60.01
N PRO A 290 33.25 -10.89 60.69
CA PRO A 290 34.47 -10.33 60.09
C PRO A 290 35.45 -11.40 59.59
N LYS A 291 35.45 -12.61 60.18
CA LYS A 291 36.27 -13.74 59.71
C LYS A 291 35.83 -14.26 58.33
N LYS A 292 34.52 -14.37 58.08
CA LYS A 292 34.00 -14.73 56.75
C LYS A 292 34.28 -13.62 55.73
N ALA A 293 34.10 -12.36 56.15
CA ALA A 293 34.42 -11.19 55.31
C ALA A 293 35.89 -11.21 54.85
N GLN A 294 36.83 -11.43 55.78
CA GLN A 294 38.26 -11.56 55.48
C GLN A 294 38.53 -12.65 54.45
N GLN A 295 37.98 -13.85 54.65
CA GLN A 295 38.18 -14.99 53.76
C GLN A 295 37.76 -14.68 52.32
N VAL A 296 36.56 -14.14 52.11
CA VAL A 296 36.06 -13.86 50.75
C VAL A 296 36.72 -12.65 50.12
N PHE A 297 37.14 -11.64 50.92
CA PHE A 297 37.94 -10.53 50.41
C PHE A 297 39.34 -10.98 49.95
N SER A 298 40.05 -11.80 50.73
CA SER A 298 41.36 -12.34 50.32
C SER A 298 41.25 -13.17 49.03
N GLN A 299 40.27 -14.09 48.95
CA GLN A 299 40.00 -14.86 47.73
C GLN A 299 39.64 -14.01 46.50
N SER A 300 39.17 -12.79 46.70
CA SER A 300 38.91 -11.83 45.62
C SER A 300 40.18 -11.03 45.28
N LEU A 301 40.99 -10.70 46.28
CA LEU A 301 42.26 -9.98 46.12
C LEU A 301 43.27 -10.83 45.34
N ASP A 302 43.40 -12.12 45.67
CA ASP A 302 44.28 -13.06 44.98
C ASP A 302 44.00 -13.09 43.46
N TYR A 303 42.71 -13.12 43.08
CA TYR A 303 42.28 -13.07 41.68
C TYR A 303 42.64 -11.74 41.01
N PHE A 304 42.38 -10.61 41.66
CA PHE A 304 42.67 -9.29 41.10
C PHE A 304 44.17 -8.96 41.07
N GLN A 305 44.99 -9.61 41.90
CA GLN A 305 46.45 -9.61 41.78
C GLN A 305 46.91 -10.41 40.56
N GLN A 306 46.44 -11.65 40.41
CA GLN A 306 46.78 -12.51 39.26
C GLN A 306 46.33 -11.94 37.90
N SER A 307 45.29 -11.10 37.88
CA SER A 307 44.75 -10.44 36.69
C SER A 307 45.14 -8.96 36.53
N ASP A 308 46.11 -8.49 37.32
CA ASP A 308 46.65 -7.12 37.37
C ASP A 308 45.59 -6.00 37.39
N GLN A 309 44.48 -6.25 38.08
CA GLN A 309 43.38 -5.28 38.24
C GLN A 309 43.66 -4.34 39.43
N GLN A 310 44.68 -3.49 39.30
CA GLN A 310 45.19 -2.61 40.37
C GLN A 310 44.09 -1.81 41.11
N HIS A 311 43.14 -1.20 40.40
CA HIS A 311 42.01 -0.50 41.03
C HIS A 311 41.08 -1.42 41.85
N ALA A 312 41.00 -2.71 41.55
CA ALA A 312 40.24 -3.68 42.35
C ALA A 312 41.03 -4.18 43.56
N GLN A 313 42.34 -4.39 43.40
CA GLN A 313 43.25 -4.67 44.52
C GLN A 313 43.19 -3.55 45.56
N LEU A 314 43.30 -2.28 45.15
CA LEU A 314 43.22 -1.11 46.03
C LEU A 314 41.93 -1.08 46.86
N ARG A 315 40.76 -1.29 46.22
CA ARG A 315 39.48 -1.35 46.95
C ARG A 315 39.47 -2.46 48.01
N LEU A 316 39.97 -3.64 47.67
CA LEU A 316 39.97 -4.80 48.57
C LEU A 316 40.96 -4.65 49.72
N LEU A 317 42.13 -4.04 49.49
CA LEU A 317 43.07 -3.69 50.56
C LEU A 317 42.41 -2.74 51.57
N VAL A 318 41.67 -1.72 51.11
CA VAL A 318 40.93 -0.80 51.98
C VAL A 318 39.77 -1.50 52.73
N LEU A 319 39.10 -2.48 52.10
CA LEU A 319 38.05 -3.29 52.75
C LEU A 319 38.62 -4.26 53.79
N LEU A 320 39.76 -4.90 53.51
CA LEU A 320 40.50 -5.76 54.44
C LEU A 320 41.03 -4.95 55.63
N ALA A 321 41.62 -3.77 55.39
CA ALA A 321 41.98 -2.83 56.43
C ALA A 321 40.77 -2.44 57.30
N SER A 322 39.64 -2.08 56.68
CA SER A 322 38.41 -1.73 57.40
C SER A 322 37.89 -2.88 58.28
N ASN A 323 37.98 -4.12 57.78
CA ASN A 323 37.64 -5.33 58.53
C ASN A 323 38.60 -5.60 59.70
N SER A 324 39.90 -5.34 59.52
CA SER A 324 40.90 -5.45 60.58
C SER A 324 40.73 -4.36 61.65
N LEU A 325 40.40 -3.13 61.25
CA LEU A 325 40.08 -2.02 62.17
C LEU A 325 38.82 -2.29 63.00
N HIS A 326 37.80 -2.92 62.42
CA HIS A 326 36.59 -3.35 63.14
C HIS A 326 36.86 -4.47 64.15
N GLN A 327 37.94 -5.24 63.96
CA GLN A 327 38.44 -6.24 64.90
C GLN A 327 39.57 -5.71 65.81
N GLU A 328 39.86 -4.40 65.77
CA GLU A 328 40.96 -3.73 66.49
C GLU A 328 42.36 -4.34 66.23
N GLN A 329 42.53 -5.04 65.12
CA GLN A 329 43.80 -5.64 64.68
C GLN A 329 44.69 -4.58 64.01
N LEU A 330 45.14 -3.59 64.79
CA LEU A 330 45.79 -2.37 64.29
C LEU A 330 47.04 -2.65 63.44
N THR A 331 47.84 -3.65 63.78
CA THR A 331 49.06 -4.02 63.03
C THR A 331 48.73 -4.59 61.64
N ILE A 332 47.73 -5.44 61.54
CA ILE A 332 47.25 -6.02 60.27
C ILE A 332 46.56 -4.93 59.43
N ALA A 333 45.79 -4.04 60.08
CA ALA A 333 45.19 -2.89 59.42
C ALA A 333 46.24 -1.95 58.81
N GLN A 334 47.30 -1.62 59.55
CA GLN A 334 48.43 -0.82 59.08
C GLN A 334 49.07 -1.46 57.83
N GLN A 335 49.38 -2.76 57.85
CA GLN A 335 49.95 -3.47 56.70
C GLN A 335 49.10 -3.36 55.43
N TYR A 336 47.78 -3.56 55.54
CA TYR A 336 46.88 -3.39 54.39
C TYR A 336 46.80 -1.94 53.91
N LEU A 337 46.88 -0.96 54.81
CA LEU A 337 46.83 0.47 54.48
C LEU A 337 48.13 0.98 53.87
N ASP A 338 49.29 0.48 54.29
CA ASP A 338 50.58 0.82 53.67
C ASP A 338 50.66 0.31 52.23
N HIS A 339 50.16 -0.91 51.98
CA HIS A 339 50.04 -1.47 50.62
C HIS A 339 48.98 -0.72 49.79
N ALA A 340 47.86 -0.31 50.38
CA ALA A 340 46.88 0.52 49.68
C ALA A 340 47.47 1.88 49.27
N GLN A 341 48.22 2.54 50.15
CA GLN A 341 48.88 3.81 49.87
C GLN A 341 49.92 3.69 48.74
N SER A 342 50.79 2.67 48.79
CA SER A 342 51.82 2.49 47.75
C SER A 342 51.22 2.18 46.37
N LEU A 343 50.13 1.41 46.32
CA LEU A 343 49.40 1.12 45.09
C LEU A 343 48.67 2.35 44.54
N GLU A 344 48.11 3.20 45.40
CA GLU A 344 47.43 4.44 44.98
C GLU A 344 48.42 5.49 44.44
N LEU A 345 49.60 5.59 45.05
CA LEU A 345 50.75 6.35 44.54
C LEU A 345 51.20 5.84 43.16
N ALA A 346 51.32 4.52 42.98
CA ALA A 346 51.70 3.91 41.69
C ALA A 346 50.67 4.15 40.57
N LEU A 347 49.39 4.30 40.93
CA LEU A 347 48.31 4.65 39.99
C LEU A 347 48.33 6.14 39.56
N GLY A 348 49.24 6.96 40.08
CA GLY A 348 49.29 8.40 39.79
C GLY A 348 48.14 9.21 40.40
N ALA A 349 47.42 8.62 41.36
CA ALA A 349 46.39 9.32 42.12
C ALA A 349 47.06 10.16 43.22
N ASN A 350 47.45 11.39 42.86
CA ASN A 350 48.18 12.32 43.75
C ASN A 350 47.42 12.71 45.03
N ASP A 351 46.13 12.39 45.15
CA ASP A 351 45.35 12.52 46.38
C ASP A 351 44.73 11.18 46.75
N GLN A 352 44.88 10.79 48.02
CA GLN A 352 44.39 9.50 48.50
C GLN A 352 42.86 9.42 48.35
N SER A 353 42.31 8.28 47.97
CA SER A 353 40.85 8.13 47.86
C SER A 353 40.18 8.36 49.21
N SER A 354 39.00 9.00 49.24
CA SER A 354 38.32 9.32 50.50
C SER A 354 38.12 8.08 51.37
N LYS A 355 37.92 6.89 50.76
CA LYS A 355 37.81 5.61 51.47
C LYS A 355 39.11 5.21 52.17
N LEU A 356 40.27 5.39 51.54
CA LEU A 356 41.57 5.15 52.17
C LEU A 356 41.82 6.14 53.32
N LYS A 357 41.56 7.43 53.09
CA LYS A 357 41.65 8.47 54.13
C LYS A 357 40.76 8.18 55.35
N LEU A 358 39.52 7.71 55.14
CA LEU A 358 38.64 7.30 56.24
C LEU A 358 39.19 6.09 57.01
N ALA A 359 39.83 5.13 56.33
CA ALA A 359 40.43 3.98 57.00
C ALA A 359 41.71 4.36 57.78
N LEU A 360 42.59 5.18 57.19
CA LEU A 360 43.76 5.76 57.85
C LEU A 360 43.36 6.63 59.05
N GLY A 361 42.34 7.49 58.90
CA GLY A 361 41.80 8.29 60.00
C GLY A 361 41.26 7.43 61.13
N LYS A 362 40.62 6.29 60.82
CA LYS A 362 40.15 5.34 61.83
C LYS A 362 41.28 4.59 62.52
N LEU A 363 42.36 4.26 61.81
CA LEU A 363 43.58 3.73 62.43
C LEU A 363 44.19 4.74 63.42
N GLN A 364 44.38 5.99 62.99
CA GLN A 364 44.91 7.07 63.85
C GLN A 364 44.02 7.33 65.07
N SER A 365 42.69 7.30 64.89
CA SER A 365 41.71 7.46 65.97
C SER A 365 41.83 6.34 67.01
N LEU A 366 41.98 5.08 66.58
CA LEU A 366 42.19 3.93 67.47
C LEU A 366 43.58 3.92 68.14
N GLN A 367 44.58 4.56 67.52
CA GLN A 367 45.91 4.78 68.10
C GLN A 367 45.95 5.97 69.09
N GLY A 368 44.85 6.72 69.27
CA GLY A 368 44.78 7.91 70.12
C GLY A 368 45.28 9.21 69.48
N ASN A 369 45.67 9.18 68.20
CA ASN A 369 46.17 10.33 67.44
C ASN A 369 45.00 11.18 66.89
N TYR A 370 44.13 11.65 67.78
CA TYR A 370 42.83 12.23 67.45
C TYR A 370 42.90 13.45 66.51
N GLN A 371 43.91 14.32 66.61
CA GLN A 371 44.05 15.46 65.67
C GLN A 371 44.42 15.01 64.25
N GLN A 372 45.27 13.98 64.12
CA GLN A 372 45.64 13.43 62.80
C GLN A 372 44.44 12.72 62.16
N ALA A 373 43.67 11.98 62.97
CA ALA A 373 42.41 11.39 62.54
C ALA A 373 41.40 12.45 62.05
N GLU A 374 41.23 13.56 62.79
CA GLU A 374 40.33 14.66 62.41
C GLU A 374 40.75 15.27 61.05
N SER A 375 42.04 15.52 60.84
CA SER A 375 42.59 16.03 59.57
C SER A 375 42.30 15.09 58.38
N LEU A 376 42.53 13.78 58.57
CA LEU A 376 42.26 12.77 57.53
C LEU A 376 40.76 12.68 57.21
N TYR A 377 39.89 12.73 58.22
CA TYR A 377 38.44 12.72 58.01
C TYR A 377 37.93 14.01 57.35
N GLN A 378 38.49 15.18 57.70
CA GLN A 378 38.15 16.45 57.04
C GLN A 378 38.59 16.46 55.57
N SER A 379 39.78 15.95 55.26
CA SER A 379 40.24 15.78 53.87
C SER A 379 39.35 14.80 53.09
N ALA A 380 38.97 13.68 53.69
CA ALA A 380 38.02 12.73 53.09
C ALA A 380 36.63 13.34 52.85
N LEU A 381 36.15 14.17 53.79
CA LEU A 381 34.89 14.90 53.70
C LEU A 381 34.92 15.91 52.55
N GLN A 382 35.95 16.76 52.48
CA GLN A 382 36.11 17.76 51.43
C GLN A 382 36.17 17.11 50.03
N GLN A 383 36.86 15.98 49.91
CA GLN A 383 36.94 15.20 48.68
C GLN A 383 35.61 14.52 48.32
N ALA A 384 34.85 14.04 49.31
CA ALA A 384 33.50 13.51 49.10
C ALA A 384 32.51 14.61 48.67
N GLU A 385 32.60 15.80 49.28
CA GLU A 385 31.82 16.98 48.89
C GLU A 385 32.15 17.42 47.45
N SER A 386 33.43 17.46 47.06
CA SER A 386 33.83 17.82 45.68
C SER A 386 33.42 16.78 44.63
N GLN A 387 33.39 15.50 45.00
CA GLN A 387 32.90 14.39 44.16
C GLN A 387 31.38 14.23 44.19
N SER A 388 30.67 14.97 45.05
CA SER A 388 29.24 14.77 45.35
C SER A 388 28.88 13.34 45.83
N ASP A 389 29.83 12.61 46.43
CA ASP A 389 29.56 11.30 47.04
C ASP A 389 28.91 11.48 48.42
N ARG A 390 27.58 11.66 48.39
CA ARG A 390 26.69 11.80 49.56
C ARG A 390 26.88 10.67 50.58
N SER A 391 27.22 9.46 50.12
CA SER A 391 27.40 8.29 51.01
C SER A 391 28.72 8.35 51.78
N LEU A 392 29.79 8.84 51.16
CA LEU A 392 31.07 9.06 51.84
C LEU A 392 31.05 10.32 52.70
N GLU A 393 30.32 11.36 52.28
CA GLU A 393 30.12 12.58 53.06
C GLU A 393 29.51 12.28 54.43
N LEU A 394 28.37 11.58 54.46
CA LEU A 394 27.68 11.20 55.70
C LEU A 394 28.53 10.26 56.58
N LYS A 395 29.36 9.41 55.98
CA LYS A 395 30.29 8.50 56.69
C LYS A 395 31.49 9.25 57.28
N ALA A 396 32.01 10.26 56.58
CA ALA A 396 33.07 11.12 57.09
C ALA A 396 32.59 11.96 58.28
N LEU A 397 31.37 12.50 58.20
CA LEU A 397 30.74 13.24 59.30
C LEU A 397 30.48 12.34 60.53
N ASP A 398 29.98 11.12 60.34
CA ASP A 398 29.83 10.12 61.43
C ASP A 398 31.16 9.83 62.14
N LEU A 399 32.24 9.66 61.38
CA LEU A 399 33.58 9.41 61.92
C LEU A 399 34.16 10.64 62.63
N LEU A 400 33.89 11.85 62.13
CA LEU A 400 34.25 13.11 62.81
C LEU A 400 33.52 13.28 64.14
N VAL A 401 32.22 13.00 64.21
CA VAL A 401 31.44 13.00 65.45
C VAL A 401 32.05 12.03 66.46
N LYS A 402 32.29 10.78 66.05
CA LYS A 402 32.86 9.73 66.91
C LYS A 402 34.24 10.11 67.42
N ASN A 403 35.12 10.60 66.56
CA ASN A 403 36.47 11.03 66.92
C ASN A 403 36.46 12.22 67.90
N ALA A 404 35.65 13.24 67.64
CA ALA A 404 35.49 14.38 68.53
C ALA A 404 34.90 13.97 69.89
N SER A 405 33.99 12.99 69.92
CA SER A 405 33.39 12.45 71.14
C SER A 405 34.41 11.66 71.98
N HIS A 406 35.19 10.78 71.35
CA HIS A 406 36.30 10.07 72.03
C HIS A 406 37.35 11.04 72.57
N PHE A 407 37.67 12.11 71.83
CA PHE A 407 38.59 13.16 72.27
C PHE A 407 37.94 14.21 73.21
N SER A 408 36.71 13.96 73.69
CA SER A 408 35.96 14.85 74.60
C SER A 408 35.74 16.29 74.08
N GLN A 409 35.81 16.50 72.77
CA GLN A 409 35.55 17.78 72.10
C GLN A 409 34.05 17.94 71.78
N TRP A 410 33.21 17.95 72.82
CA TRP A 410 31.74 17.93 72.72
C TRP A 410 31.16 19.02 71.81
N GLN A 411 31.74 20.22 71.81
CA GLN A 411 31.32 21.32 70.94
C GLN A 411 31.56 21.01 69.46
N LYS A 412 32.70 20.42 69.10
CA LYS A 412 32.97 19.97 67.71
C LYS A 412 32.09 18.80 67.33
N ALA A 413 31.90 17.83 68.23
CA ALA A 413 31.00 16.70 68.00
C ALA A 413 29.58 17.19 67.68
N LEU A 414 29.06 18.17 68.44
CA LEU A 414 27.77 18.79 68.15
C LEU A 414 27.76 19.52 66.79
N GLN A 415 28.79 20.29 66.45
CA GLN A 415 28.90 20.95 65.13
C GLN A 415 28.87 19.94 63.96
N PHE A 416 29.64 18.86 64.06
CA PHE A 416 29.65 17.80 63.05
C PHE A 416 28.32 17.05 62.99
N GLN A 417 27.67 16.79 64.13
CA GLN A 417 26.34 16.18 64.21
C GLN A 417 25.28 17.07 63.54
N THR A 418 25.31 18.38 63.80
CA THR A 418 24.40 19.35 63.15
C THR A 418 24.63 19.40 61.65
N LYS A 419 25.88 19.44 61.17
CA LYS A 419 26.19 19.35 59.73
C LYS A 419 25.69 18.02 59.14
N GLN A 420 25.86 16.90 59.83
CA GLN A 420 25.38 15.58 59.39
C GLN A 420 23.85 15.55 59.25
N MET A 421 23.11 16.02 60.25
CA MET A 421 21.64 16.09 60.20
C MET A 421 21.15 16.98 59.06
N ALA A 422 21.75 18.17 58.89
CA ALA A 422 21.41 19.07 57.78
C ALA A 422 21.62 18.41 56.40
N ARG A 423 22.72 17.66 56.23
CA ARG A 423 22.99 16.89 55.00
C ARG A 423 22.06 15.71 54.79
N GLN A 424 21.59 15.05 55.87
CA GLN A 424 20.60 13.98 55.77
C GLN A 424 19.23 14.50 55.31
N VAL A 425 18.81 15.68 55.78
CA VAL A 425 17.58 16.34 55.34
C VAL A 425 17.69 16.79 53.88
N ASP A 426 18.73 17.53 53.52
CA ASP A 426 19.03 17.97 52.14
C ASP A 426 19.10 16.78 51.16
N TYR A 427 19.65 15.63 51.60
CA TYR A 427 19.63 14.39 50.81
C TYR A 427 18.20 13.82 50.64
N PHE A 428 17.39 13.78 51.70
CA PHE A 428 16.03 13.25 51.63
C PHE A 428 15.14 14.09 50.72
N GLU A 429 15.18 15.42 50.87
CA GLU A 429 14.46 16.38 50.03
C GLU A 429 14.88 16.25 48.56
N ARG A 430 16.20 16.30 48.27
CA ARG A 430 16.69 16.12 46.89
C ARG A 430 16.36 14.75 46.31
N SER A 431 16.39 13.67 47.08
CA SER A 431 16.03 12.34 46.59
C SER A 431 14.54 12.26 46.21
N HIS A 432 13.68 12.95 46.97
CA HIS A 432 12.26 13.08 46.64
C HIS A 432 12.06 13.91 45.35
N ASP A 433 12.71 15.07 45.26
CA ASP A 433 12.63 15.95 44.09
C ASP A 433 13.25 15.33 42.83
N GLU A 434 14.37 14.62 42.95
CA GLU A 434 15.00 13.84 41.88
C GLU A 434 14.06 12.74 41.38
N SER A 435 13.37 12.02 42.28
CA SER A 435 12.36 11.01 41.90
C SER A 435 11.16 11.64 41.19
N LEU A 436 10.66 12.78 41.69
CA LEU A 436 9.54 13.50 41.10
C LEU A 436 9.92 14.07 39.71
N ALA A 437 11.12 14.63 39.57
CA ALA A 437 11.66 15.13 38.31
C ALA A 437 11.89 13.99 37.30
N GLN A 438 12.41 12.83 37.72
CA GLN A 438 12.55 11.65 36.87
C GLN A 438 11.18 11.15 36.37
N LYS A 439 10.14 11.15 37.21
CA LYS A 439 8.77 10.78 36.83
C LYS A 439 8.14 11.79 35.87
N ARG A 440 8.37 13.09 36.06
CA ARG A 440 7.96 14.14 35.10
C ARG A 440 8.67 13.97 33.75
N ALA A 441 10.00 13.81 33.75
CA ALA A 441 10.78 13.58 32.54
C ALA A 441 10.40 12.28 31.80
N PHE A 442 10.05 11.21 32.53
CA PHE A 442 9.49 10.00 31.94
C PHE A 442 8.19 10.28 31.20
N PHE A 443 7.26 11.00 31.83
CA PHE A 443 5.97 11.36 31.26
C PHE A 443 6.13 12.27 30.03
N GLU A 444 6.92 13.34 30.13
CA GLU A 444 7.22 14.25 29.01
C GLU A 444 7.85 13.52 27.83
N TYR A 445 8.84 12.65 28.08
CA TYR A 445 9.46 11.83 27.04
C TYR A 445 8.46 10.88 26.37
N ASP A 446 7.56 10.23 27.13
CA ASP A 446 6.51 9.37 26.58
C ASP A 446 5.49 10.16 25.72
N GLN A 447 5.14 11.40 26.11
CA GLN A 447 4.32 12.28 25.28
C GLN A 447 5.03 12.65 23.96
N GLN A 448 6.32 13.05 24.02
CA GLN A 448 7.12 13.33 22.83
C GLN A 448 7.23 12.11 21.90
N GLN A 449 7.40 10.90 22.43
CA GLN A 449 7.43 9.67 21.62
C GLN A 449 6.07 9.37 20.96
N LYS A 450 4.95 9.64 21.65
CA LYS A 450 3.60 9.53 21.05
C LYS A 450 3.41 10.53 19.92
N GLU A 451 3.83 11.77 20.10
CA GLU A 451 3.76 12.82 19.08
C GLU A 451 4.63 12.48 17.85
N ILE A 452 5.90 12.11 18.05
CA ILE A 452 6.80 11.68 16.97
C ILE A 452 6.21 10.48 16.21
N LYS A 453 5.58 9.53 16.91
CA LYS A 453 4.91 8.40 16.28
C LYS A 453 3.72 8.83 15.41
N LEU A 454 2.90 9.77 15.90
CA LEU A 454 1.75 10.31 15.16
C LEU A 454 2.22 11.07 13.91
N LEU A 455 3.19 11.98 14.05
CA LEU A 455 3.80 12.72 12.93
C LEU A 455 4.38 11.78 11.86
N ASN A 456 5.02 10.67 12.26
CA ASN A 456 5.51 9.66 11.33
C ASN A 456 4.39 8.89 10.62
N GLN A 457 3.24 8.66 11.28
CA GLN A 457 2.06 8.07 10.65
C GLN A 457 1.45 9.04 9.62
N ASP A 458 1.29 10.31 9.97
CA ASP A 458 0.77 11.35 9.08
C ASP A 458 1.67 11.57 7.86
N ASN A 459 2.99 11.62 8.05
CA ASN A 459 3.95 11.72 6.95
C ASN A 459 3.87 10.50 6.01
N ARG A 460 3.63 9.30 6.56
CA ARG A 460 3.43 8.09 5.75
C ARG A 460 2.10 8.13 4.98
N ILE A 461 1.02 8.64 5.58
CA ILE A 461 -0.26 8.85 4.89
C ILE A 461 -0.07 9.82 3.73
N LYS A 462 0.55 10.99 3.95
CA LYS A 462 0.87 11.97 2.90
C LYS A 462 1.72 11.37 1.78
N GLN A 463 2.72 10.55 2.09
CA GLN A 463 3.50 9.84 1.06
C GLN A 463 2.66 8.85 0.24
N LEU A 464 1.73 8.14 0.88
CA LEU A 464 0.79 7.24 0.19
C LEU A 464 -0.21 8.01 -0.68
N GLU A 465 -0.69 9.17 -0.23
CA GLU A 465 -1.55 10.07 -1.02
C GLU A 465 -0.81 10.62 -2.25
N ILE A 466 0.43 11.08 -2.09
CA ILE A 466 1.27 11.53 -3.20
C ILE A 466 1.52 10.38 -4.18
N SER A 467 1.81 9.17 -3.70
CA SER A 467 1.98 7.98 -4.54
C SER A 467 0.70 7.60 -5.29
N ASN A 468 -0.45 7.61 -4.61
CA ASN A 468 -1.76 7.36 -5.20
C ASN A 468 -2.09 8.40 -6.28
N ASN A 469 -1.86 9.69 -6.02
CA ASN A 469 -2.09 10.75 -6.99
C ASN A 469 -1.14 10.64 -8.19
N LYS A 470 0.14 10.28 -7.99
CA LYS A 470 1.04 9.92 -9.10
C LYS A 470 0.49 8.76 -9.92
N ASN A 471 0.03 7.68 -9.29
CA ASN A 471 -0.55 6.52 -9.98
C ASN A 471 -1.82 6.88 -10.78
N LYS A 472 -2.70 7.74 -10.24
CA LYS A 472 -3.87 8.27 -10.95
C LYS A 472 -3.48 9.09 -12.18
N ILE A 473 -2.48 9.96 -12.06
CA ILE A 473 -1.96 10.76 -13.18
C ILE A 473 -1.34 9.84 -14.26
N THR A 474 -0.51 8.87 -13.85
CA THR A 474 0.06 7.87 -14.78
C THR A 474 -1.01 7.07 -15.49
N LEU A 475 -2.05 6.61 -14.78
CA LEU A 475 -3.18 5.90 -15.37
C LEU A 475 -3.94 6.78 -16.38
N LEU A 476 -4.18 8.05 -16.04
CA LEU A 476 -4.86 9.00 -16.92
C LEU A 476 -4.06 9.29 -18.21
N ILE A 477 -2.74 9.43 -18.10
CA ILE A 477 -1.86 9.55 -19.28
C ILE A 477 -1.94 8.29 -20.15
N LEU A 478 -1.95 7.10 -19.53
CA LEU A 478 -1.97 5.82 -20.22
C LEU A 478 -3.34 5.56 -20.90
N THR A 479 -4.45 5.96 -20.29
CA THR A 479 -5.78 5.89 -20.93
C THR A 479 -5.93 6.89 -22.08
N ILE A 480 -5.41 8.11 -21.95
CA ILE A 480 -5.36 9.08 -23.06
C ILE A 480 -4.53 8.52 -24.22
N PHE A 481 -3.36 7.93 -23.94
CA PHE A 481 -2.52 7.30 -24.95
C PHE A 481 -3.24 6.14 -25.68
N LEU A 482 -3.94 5.27 -24.94
CA LEU A 482 -4.75 4.19 -25.52
C LEU A 482 -5.91 4.72 -26.39
N LEU A 483 -6.58 5.80 -25.97
CA LEU A 483 -7.62 6.44 -26.77
C LEU A 483 -7.07 7.05 -28.06
N VAL A 484 -5.89 7.68 -28.02
CA VAL A 484 -5.19 8.17 -29.22
C VAL A 484 -4.80 7.02 -30.15
N MET A 485 -4.25 5.93 -29.63
CA MET A 485 -3.92 4.75 -30.43
C MET A 485 -5.17 4.13 -31.08
N ALA A 486 -6.27 4.00 -30.33
CA ALA A 486 -7.54 3.50 -30.85
C ALA A 486 -8.13 4.41 -31.93
N SER A 487 -8.03 5.74 -31.77
CA SER A 487 -8.51 6.69 -32.77
C SER A 487 -7.69 6.63 -34.07
N VAL A 488 -6.36 6.48 -33.98
CA VAL A 488 -5.49 6.26 -35.15
C VAL A 488 -5.86 4.98 -35.90
N VAL A 489 -6.04 3.86 -35.19
CA VAL A 489 -6.48 2.58 -35.79
C VAL A 489 -7.86 2.72 -36.45
N PHE A 490 -8.80 3.41 -35.80
CA PHE A 490 -10.13 3.67 -36.34
C PHE A 490 -10.11 4.56 -37.59
N ILE A 491 -9.26 5.60 -37.63
CA ILE A 491 -9.05 6.45 -38.81
C ILE A 491 -8.48 5.62 -39.97
N ILE A 492 -7.47 4.78 -39.73
CA ILE A 492 -6.89 3.89 -40.75
C ILE A 492 -7.97 2.92 -41.29
N TRP A 493 -8.79 2.35 -40.41
CA TRP A 493 -9.90 1.48 -40.79
C TRP A 493 -10.96 2.23 -41.63
N LEU A 494 -11.34 3.45 -41.24
CA LEU A 494 -12.27 4.29 -42.01
C LEU A 494 -11.74 4.60 -43.41
N LEU A 495 -10.46 4.95 -43.54
CA LEU A 495 -9.82 5.21 -44.83
C LEU A 495 -9.81 3.95 -45.71
N LYS A 496 -9.49 2.78 -45.13
CA LYS A 496 -9.54 1.48 -45.83
C LYS A 496 -10.96 1.13 -46.27
N LYS A 497 -11.96 1.30 -45.41
CA LYS A 497 -13.37 1.05 -45.70
C LYS A 497 -13.92 1.99 -46.79
N ARG A 498 -13.56 3.29 -46.75
CA ARG A 498 -13.90 4.24 -47.83
C ARG A 498 -13.30 3.80 -49.18
N LYS A 499 -12.05 3.34 -49.21
CA LYS A 499 -11.42 2.83 -50.43
C LYS A 499 -12.12 1.57 -50.96
N GLN A 500 -12.53 0.66 -50.09
CA GLN A 500 -13.30 -0.54 -50.48
C GLN A 500 -14.68 -0.17 -51.04
N MET A 501 -15.44 0.69 -50.36
CA MET A 501 -16.77 1.12 -50.85
C MET A 501 -16.67 1.86 -52.19
N LYS A 502 -15.62 2.67 -52.40
CA LYS A 502 -15.40 3.32 -53.69
C LYS A 502 -15.19 2.29 -54.82
N ALA A 503 -14.38 1.25 -54.58
CA ALA A 503 -14.15 0.20 -55.58
C ALA A 503 -15.41 -0.63 -55.87
N THR A 504 -16.26 -0.92 -54.87
CA THR A 504 -17.54 -1.61 -55.11
C THR A 504 -18.52 -0.74 -55.89
N PHE A 505 -18.61 0.57 -55.59
CA PHE A 505 -19.43 1.48 -56.39
C PHE A 505 -18.91 1.65 -57.82
N GLU A 506 -17.59 1.66 -58.05
CA GLU A 506 -17.01 1.69 -59.40
C GLU A 506 -17.36 0.41 -60.20
N GLN A 507 -17.36 -0.77 -59.55
CA GLN A 507 -17.82 -2.02 -60.17
C GLN A 507 -19.34 -2.02 -60.43
N GLU A 508 -20.14 -1.49 -59.51
CA GLU A 508 -21.60 -1.43 -59.63
C GLU A 508 -22.02 -0.45 -60.75
N ILE A 509 -21.37 0.71 -60.85
CA ILE A 509 -21.53 1.66 -61.97
C ILE A 509 -21.12 1.00 -63.30
N ALA A 510 -20.02 0.24 -63.34
CA ALA A 510 -19.60 -0.48 -64.54
C ALA A 510 -20.64 -1.55 -64.96
N PHE A 511 -21.15 -2.33 -63.99
CA PHE A 511 -22.22 -3.30 -64.21
C PHE A 511 -23.51 -2.64 -64.72
N HIS A 512 -23.93 -1.52 -64.14
CA HIS A 512 -25.09 -0.78 -64.61
C HIS A 512 -24.90 -0.21 -66.02
N ARG A 513 -23.70 0.30 -66.36
CA ARG A 513 -23.38 0.74 -67.73
C ARG A 513 -23.47 -0.41 -68.74
N GLN A 514 -22.95 -1.59 -68.38
CA GLN A 514 -23.03 -2.79 -69.23
C GLN A 514 -24.48 -3.27 -69.39
N LYS A 515 -25.27 -3.23 -68.31
CA LYS A 515 -26.69 -3.60 -68.34
C LYS A 515 -27.54 -2.62 -69.16
N VAL A 516 -27.15 -1.34 -69.21
CA VAL A 516 -27.77 -0.32 -70.08
C VAL A 516 -27.44 -0.57 -71.56
N THR A 517 -26.21 -1.03 -71.89
CA THR A 517 -25.89 -1.44 -73.28
C THR A 517 -26.64 -2.70 -73.71
N ASP A 518 -26.87 -3.67 -72.81
CA ASP A 518 -27.63 -4.89 -73.12
C ASP A 518 -29.16 -4.67 -73.21
N LEU A 519 -29.68 -3.55 -72.69
CA LEU A 519 -31.11 -3.17 -72.71
C LEU A 519 -31.48 -2.23 -73.87
N GLY A 520 -30.61 -2.09 -74.88
CA GLY A 520 -30.75 -1.15 -76.00
C GLY A 520 -31.83 -1.48 -77.05
N SER A 521 -33.07 -1.75 -76.66
CA SER A 521 -34.14 -2.22 -77.56
C SER A 521 -35.49 -1.47 -77.46
N ASN A 522 -35.53 -0.23 -76.96
CA ASN A 522 -36.82 0.43 -76.66
C ASN A 522 -37.07 1.88 -77.16
N TYR A 523 -36.35 2.35 -78.19
CA TYR A 523 -36.76 3.59 -78.88
C TYR A 523 -38.02 3.37 -79.74
N ASN A 524 -38.08 2.26 -80.50
CA ASN A 524 -39.17 1.99 -81.43
C ASN A 524 -40.48 1.58 -80.74
N SER A 525 -40.44 0.88 -79.60
CA SER A 525 -41.64 0.47 -78.87
C SER A 525 -42.34 1.67 -78.22
N LEU A 526 -41.57 2.66 -77.75
CA LEU A 526 -42.13 3.94 -77.27
C LEU A 526 -42.80 4.70 -78.43
N LYS A 527 -42.16 4.76 -79.61
CA LYS A 527 -42.75 5.37 -80.81
C LYS A 527 -44.06 4.67 -81.24
N SER A 528 -44.14 3.35 -81.07
CA SER A 528 -45.36 2.56 -81.32
C SER A 528 -46.49 2.87 -80.32
N ALA A 529 -46.18 2.97 -79.02
CA ALA A 529 -47.18 3.23 -77.99
C ALA A 529 -47.81 4.62 -78.10
N PHE A 530 -47.00 5.68 -78.26
CA PHE A 530 -47.51 7.04 -78.44
C PHE A 530 -48.15 7.25 -79.83
N GLY A 531 -47.73 6.48 -80.85
CA GLY A 531 -48.30 6.53 -82.20
C GLY A 531 -49.76 6.10 -82.30
N GLN A 532 -50.26 5.32 -81.32
CA GLN A 532 -51.64 4.81 -81.26
C GLN A 532 -52.62 5.70 -80.46
N LEU A 533 -52.14 6.77 -79.83
CA LEU A 533 -53.00 7.69 -79.07
C LEU A 533 -53.86 8.54 -80.01
N THR A 534 -55.14 8.69 -79.69
CA THR A 534 -56.14 9.43 -80.48
C THR A 534 -56.04 10.96 -80.34
N GLN A 535 -55.38 11.46 -79.30
CA GLN A 535 -55.13 12.89 -79.12
C GLN A 535 -53.90 13.32 -79.94
N PRO A 536 -53.93 14.45 -80.68
CA PRO A 536 -52.76 14.96 -81.38
C PRO A 536 -51.66 15.41 -80.41
N ILE A 537 -50.46 14.81 -80.51
CA ILE A 537 -49.35 15.04 -79.57
C ILE A 537 -48.08 15.44 -80.33
N MET A 538 -47.39 16.45 -79.80
CA MET A 538 -46.05 16.89 -80.17
C MET A 538 -45.10 16.82 -78.97
N LEU A 539 -43.88 16.35 -79.17
CA LEU A 539 -42.84 16.30 -78.13
C LEU A 539 -41.60 17.09 -78.56
N PHE A 540 -41.18 18.05 -77.75
CA PHE A 540 -40.03 18.92 -77.99
C PHE A 540 -38.90 18.64 -77.00
N ASN A 541 -37.66 18.68 -77.47
CA ASN A 541 -36.46 18.59 -76.63
C ASN A 541 -36.04 19.96 -76.05
N ASN A 542 -34.99 19.95 -75.21
CA ASN A 542 -34.37 21.15 -74.65
C ASN A 542 -33.82 22.15 -75.70
N GLN A 543 -33.62 21.73 -76.96
CA GLN A 543 -33.23 22.57 -78.10
C GLN A 543 -34.44 23.11 -78.90
N GLN A 544 -35.66 22.94 -78.38
CA GLN A 544 -36.92 23.38 -79.01
C GLN A 544 -37.19 22.74 -80.39
N THR A 545 -36.62 21.56 -80.65
CA THR A 545 -36.83 20.76 -81.86
C THR A 545 -37.91 19.71 -81.61
N LEU A 546 -38.84 19.53 -82.55
CA LEU A 546 -39.85 18.49 -82.50
C LEU A 546 -39.18 17.12 -82.70
N ILE A 547 -39.10 16.31 -81.65
CA ILE A 547 -38.46 14.98 -81.66
C ILE A 547 -39.45 13.83 -81.93
N PHE A 548 -40.75 14.05 -81.70
CA PHE A 548 -41.80 13.06 -81.97
C PHE A 548 -43.14 13.73 -82.26
N SER A 549 -43.90 13.14 -83.18
CA SER A 549 -45.33 13.39 -83.37
C SER A 549 -46.10 12.11 -83.70
N ASN A 550 -47.37 12.04 -83.32
CA ASN A 550 -48.21 10.85 -83.52
C ASN A 550 -49.14 10.94 -84.76
N ASN A 551 -49.79 9.83 -85.09
CA ASN A 551 -50.65 9.73 -86.27
C ASN A 551 -51.88 10.67 -86.19
N ALA A 552 -52.47 10.85 -85.01
CA ALA A 552 -53.59 11.78 -84.81
C ALA A 552 -53.23 13.23 -85.17
N LEU A 553 -52.00 13.68 -84.88
CA LEU A 553 -51.49 14.96 -85.36
C LEU A 553 -51.35 14.97 -86.89
N GLY A 554 -50.85 13.88 -87.48
CA GLY A 554 -50.71 13.77 -88.93
C GLY A 554 -52.05 13.82 -89.68
N GLU A 555 -53.11 13.24 -89.10
CA GLU A 555 -54.47 13.30 -89.61
C GLU A 555 -55.07 14.71 -89.47
N LEU A 556 -54.98 15.32 -88.28
CA LEU A 556 -55.45 16.70 -88.02
C LEU A 556 -54.86 17.72 -89.00
N LEU A 557 -53.57 17.56 -89.33
CA LEU A 557 -52.81 18.48 -90.17
C LEU A 557 -52.76 18.05 -91.65
N ASN A 558 -53.28 16.86 -91.98
CA ASN A 558 -53.18 16.21 -93.30
C ASN A 558 -51.73 16.11 -93.84
N ILE A 559 -50.78 15.76 -92.97
CA ILE A 559 -49.34 15.64 -93.26
C ILE A 559 -48.77 14.44 -92.51
N ALA A 560 -47.96 13.60 -93.18
CA ALA A 560 -47.29 12.48 -92.51
C ALA A 560 -46.36 12.96 -91.36
N PRO A 561 -46.44 12.39 -90.13
CA PRO A 561 -45.67 12.84 -88.96
C PRO A 561 -44.15 12.96 -89.21
N SER A 562 -43.59 12.02 -89.96
CA SER A 562 -42.17 11.98 -90.36
C SER A 562 -41.71 13.13 -91.27
N LYS A 563 -42.62 14.00 -91.73
CA LYS A 563 -42.31 15.23 -92.49
C LYS A 563 -42.35 16.51 -91.65
N ILE A 564 -42.68 16.40 -90.36
CA ILE A 564 -42.71 17.53 -89.40
C ILE A 564 -41.68 17.30 -88.28
N GLU A 565 -41.38 16.05 -87.90
CA GLU A 565 -40.25 15.71 -87.02
C GLU A 565 -38.95 16.40 -87.49
N GLY A 566 -38.27 17.11 -86.59
CA GLY A 566 -37.09 17.94 -86.88
C GLY A 566 -37.38 19.44 -87.04
N GLU A 567 -38.64 19.87 -87.17
CA GLU A 567 -38.99 21.30 -87.20
C GLU A 567 -38.78 21.98 -85.83
N GLN A 568 -38.52 23.29 -85.87
CA GLN A 568 -38.31 24.13 -84.70
C GLN A 568 -39.64 24.67 -84.16
N LEU A 569 -39.81 24.73 -82.84
CA LEU A 569 -41.04 25.20 -82.17
C LEU A 569 -41.53 26.55 -82.71
N LYS A 570 -40.61 27.51 -82.95
CA LYS A 570 -40.89 28.84 -83.53
C LYS A 570 -41.47 28.83 -84.94
N ASN A 571 -41.24 27.76 -85.71
CA ASN A 571 -41.78 27.60 -87.06
C ASN A 571 -43.23 27.09 -87.00
N ILE A 572 -43.54 26.26 -85.99
CA ILE A 572 -44.87 25.66 -85.77
C ILE A 572 -45.79 26.63 -85.00
N ILE A 573 -45.27 27.31 -83.98
CA ILE A 573 -45.97 28.32 -83.15
C ILE A 573 -45.26 29.66 -83.35
N PRO A 574 -45.76 30.55 -84.23
CA PRO A 574 -45.13 31.85 -84.47
C PRO A 574 -45.11 32.75 -83.24
N PHE A 575 -44.19 33.71 -83.24
CA PHE A 575 -44.08 34.75 -82.21
C PHE A 575 -45.29 35.71 -82.12
N SER A 576 -46.26 35.62 -83.05
CA SER A 576 -47.55 36.31 -82.91
C SER A 576 -48.39 35.77 -81.75
N ASN A 577 -48.16 34.53 -81.30
CA ASN A 577 -48.82 33.95 -80.13
C ASN A 577 -48.17 34.45 -78.82
N GLN A 578 -48.30 35.74 -78.52
CA GLN A 578 -47.69 36.35 -77.32
C GLN A 578 -48.07 35.62 -76.02
N THR A 579 -49.32 35.13 -75.90
CA THR A 579 -49.79 34.35 -74.74
C THR A 579 -49.01 33.06 -74.52
N PHE A 580 -48.62 32.36 -75.59
CA PHE A 580 -47.78 31.17 -75.50
C PHE A 580 -46.34 31.53 -75.12
N TRP A 581 -45.74 32.48 -75.83
CA TRP A 581 -44.33 32.83 -75.66
C TRP A 581 -44.03 33.51 -74.32
N ASN A 582 -44.98 34.27 -73.75
CA ASN A 582 -44.83 34.85 -72.41
C ASN A 582 -44.77 33.77 -71.32
N ILE A 583 -45.58 32.70 -71.41
CA ILE A 583 -45.52 31.58 -70.48
C ILE A 583 -44.25 30.76 -70.72
N TRP A 584 -43.91 30.50 -71.99
CA TRP A 584 -42.69 29.78 -72.38
C TRP A 584 -41.39 30.44 -71.90
N GLN A 585 -41.39 31.77 -71.71
CA GLN A 585 -40.23 32.54 -71.25
C GLN A 585 -40.29 32.92 -69.76
N SER A 586 -41.33 32.50 -69.03
CA SER A 586 -41.44 32.75 -67.58
C SER A 586 -40.62 31.74 -66.75
N GLU A 587 -40.22 32.12 -65.54
CA GLU A 587 -39.59 31.21 -64.57
C GLU A 587 -40.60 30.29 -63.86
N GLU A 588 -41.89 30.28 -64.27
CA GLU A 588 -42.89 29.35 -63.75
C GLU A 588 -42.85 28.01 -64.49
N ASP A 589 -42.88 26.91 -63.75
CA ASP A 589 -42.95 25.57 -64.33
C ASP A 589 -44.18 25.43 -65.25
N ILE A 590 -43.94 25.02 -66.49
CA ILE A 590 -44.97 24.79 -67.51
C ILE A 590 -45.62 23.42 -67.26
N GLU A 591 -46.26 23.22 -66.11
CA GLU A 591 -47.05 22.02 -65.84
C GLU A 591 -48.52 22.24 -66.18
N HIS A 592 -49.07 21.43 -67.08
CA HIS A 592 -50.49 21.32 -67.41
C HIS A 592 -51.17 22.67 -67.76
N ARG A 593 -50.47 23.55 -68.47
CA ARG A 593 -50.99 24.87 -68.85
C ARG A 593 -51.88 24.77 -70.08
N HIS A 594 -53.17 25.05 -69.90
CA HIS A 594 -54.16 25.17 -70.99
C HIS A 594 -54.06 26.55 -71.64
N LEU A 595 -53.80 26.57 -72.95
CA LEU A 595 -53.71 27.76 -73.77
C LEU A 595 -54.75 27.71 -74.89
N LYS A 596 -55.42 28.84 -75.14
CA LYS A 596 -56.51 28.95 -76.12
C LYS A 596 -56.10 29.81 -77.30
N ASP A 597 -56.79 29.60 -78.42
CA ASP A 597 -56.68 30.39 -79.65
C ASP A 597 -55.25 30.49 -80.23
N ILE A 598 -54.42 29.47 -79.96
CA ILE A 598 -53.03 29.42 -80.41
C ILE A 598 -52.97 29.12 -81.90
N THR A 599 -52.38 30.06 -82.64
CA THR A 599 -52.23 29.98 -84.09
C THR A 599 -51.05 29.08 -84.44
N LEU A 600 -51.32 27.93 -85.07
CA LEU A 600 -50.29 27.05 -85.63
C LEU A 600 -50.03 27.41 -87.10
N MET A 601 -48.75 27.51 -87.49
CA MET A 601 -48.32 27.79 -88.85
C MET A 601 -47.60 26.58 -89.44
N ILE A 602 -48.20 25.97 -90.47
CA ILE A 602 -47.68 24.73 -91.04
C ILE A 602 -47.73 24.83 -92.57
N LYS A 603 -46.54 24.84 -93.20
CA LYS A 603 -46.31 25.06 -94.64
C LYS A 603 -47.15 26.18 -95.26
N GLY A 604 -47.28 27.31 -94.56
CA GLY A 604 -47.94 28.52 -95.04
C GLY A 604 -49.46 28.57 -94.85
N LYS A 605 -50.07 27.58 -94.18
CA LYS A 605 -51.45 27.67 -93.66
C LYS A 605 -51.43 28.02 -92.18
N SER A 606 -52.39 28.85 -91.77
CA SER A 606 -52.58 29.36 -90.41
C SER A 606 -53.93 28.86 -89.88
N GLN A 607 -53.95 28.22 -88.72
CA GLN A 607 -55.19 27.75 -88.07
C GLN A 607 -55.05 27.79 -86.54
N GLN A 608 -56.13 28.13 -85.83
CA GLN A 608 -56.14 28.28 -84.38
C GLN A 608 -56.62 27.00 -83.68
N TYR A 609 -55.99 26.68 -82.55
CA TYR A 609 -56.31 25.53 -81.71
C TYR A 609 -56.15 25.84 -80.21
N ASN A 610 -56.76 25.04 -79.36
CA ASN A 610 -56.41 24.99 -77.94
C ASN A 610 -55.28 23.98 -77.74
N ILE A 611 -54.35 24.25 -76.83
CA ILE A 611 -53.25 23.33 -76.52
C ILE A 611 -53.06 23.18 -75.01
N ILE A 612 -52.55 22.03 -74.58
CA ILE A 612 -52.06 21.78 -73.23
C ILE A 612 -50.55 21.60 -73.32
N ALA A 613 -49.79 22.40 -72.56
CA ALA A 613 -48.34 22.25 -72.46
C ALA A 613 -47.96 21.72 -71.06
N SER A 614 -47.17 20.64 -71.03
CA SER A 614 -46.58 20.06 -69.82
C SER A 614 -45.08 19.81 -70.00
N SER A 615 -44.26 20.29 -69.07
CA SER A 615 -42.87 19.89 -68.90
C SER A 615 -42.81 18.46 -68.35
N ILE A 616 -41.79 17.71 -68.76
CA ILE A 616 -41.51 16.36 -68.27
C ILE A 616 -40.14 16.41 -67.62
N HIS A 617 -40.12 16.51 -66.28
CA HIS A 617 -38.89 16.64 -65.51
C HIS A 617 -38.26 15.28 -65.15
N ARG A 618 -37.36 14.79 -66.02
CA ARG A 618 -36.30 13.82 -65.66
C ARG A 618 -35.03 14.06 -66.46
N GLU A 619 -33.99 14.51 -65.78
CA GLU A 619 -32.58 14.72 -66.22
C GLU A 619 -32.36 15.68 -67.41
N GLU A 620 -33.22 15.70 -68.43
CA GLU A 620 -33.30 16.75 -69.45
C GLU A 620 -34.76 17.27 -69.57
N PRO A 621 -34.99 18.60 -69.63
CA PRO A 621 -36.34 19.13 -69.79
C PRO A 621 -36.86 18.89 -71.22
N MET A 622 -37.86 18.01 -71.33
CA MET A 622 -38.69 17.86 -72.53
C MET A 622 -40.05 18.52 -72.31
N VAL A 623 -40.68 19.02 -73.37
CA VAL A 623 -42.04 19.58 -73.30
C VAL A 623 -42.97 18.81 -74.23
N MET A 624 -44.07 18.34 -73.66
CA MET A 624 -45.19 17.75 -74.39
C MET A 624 -46.24 18.83 -74.66
N ILE A 625 -46.68 18.91 -75.91
CA ILE A 625 -47.81 19.75 -76.33
C ILE A 625 -48.90 18.83 -76.89
N ILE A 626 -50.08 18.86 -76.28
CA ILE A 626 -51.27 18.15 -76.73
C ILE A 626 -52.21 19.16 -77.37
N ILE A 627 -52.74 18.90 -78.56
CA ILE A 627 -53.75 19.77 -79.18
C ILE A 627 -55.14 19.28 -78.77
N CYS A 628 -55.94 20.19 -78.23
CA CYS A 628 -57.35 19.98 -77.95
C CYS A 628 -58.18 20.70 -79.02
N ASP A 629 -59.05 19.96 -79.70
CA ASP A 629 -60.08 20.56 -80.55
C ASP A 629 -61.06 21.37 -79.68
N HIS A 630 -61.94 22.15 -80.30
CA HIS A 630 -62.83 23.08 -79.60
C HIS A 630 -63.99 22.42 -78.82
N HIS A 631 -64.01 21.09 -78.71
CA HIS A 631 -65.00 20.33 -77.95
C HIS A 631 -64.36 19.27 -77.04
N ASP A 632 -65.00 19.13 -75.87
CA ASP A 632 -64.88 18.07 -74.87
C ASP A 632 -63.53 17.87 -74.14
N ALA A 633 -63.50 17.39 -72.90
CA ALA A 633 -64.39 17.57 -71.75
C ALA A 633 -63.57 17.08 -70.53
N ALA A 634 -63.59 17.78 -69.41
CA ALA A 634 -62.83 17.35 -68.23
C ALA A 634 -63.52 16.16 -67.54
N ASN A 635 -62.79 15.05 -67.33
CA ASN A 635 -62.80 14.19 -66.12
C ASN A 635 -61.97 12.92 -66.37
N ASP A 636 -60.92 12.69 -65.56
CA ASP A 636 -60.67 11.44 -64.81
C ASP A 636 -59.23 11.40 -64.25
N LEU A 637 -59.08 11.92 -63.03
CA LEU A 637 -57.97 11.64 -62.11
C LEU A 637 -58.60 11.28 -60.75
N PRO A 638 -58.22 10.15 -60.11
CA PRO A 638 -58.98 9.59 -58.99
C PRO A 638 -58.65 10.27 -57.64
N VAL A 639 -59.06 11.53 -57.47
CA VAL A 639 -58.84 12.34 -56.26
C VAL A 639 -59.53 11.75 -55.01
N ASN A 640 -60.56 10.91 -55.19
CA ASN A 640 -61.38 10.35 -54.10
C ASN A 640 -60.67 9.37 -53.15
N ALA A 641 -59.42 8.96 -53.43
CA ALA A 641 -58.66 8.04 -52.58
C ALA A 641 -57.79 8.74 -51.51
N VAL A 642 -57.65 10.06 -51.56
CA VAL A 642 -56.82 10.82 -50.60
C VAL A 642 -57.68 11.29 -49.42
N LEU A 643 -57.44 10.69 -48.26
CA LEU A 643 -58.08 11.05 -47.01
C LEU A 643 -57.58 12.42 -46.50
N PRO A 644 -58.45 13.26 -45.92
CA PRO A 644 -58.03 14.46 -45.20
C PRO A 644 -57.07 14.12 -44.05
N GLN A 645 -56.07 14.98 -43.80
CA GLN A 645 -55.02 14.74 -42.80
C GLN A 645 -55.56 14.40 -41.40
N ALA A 646 -56.67 15.02 -40.99
CA ALA A 646 -57.34 14.72 -39.73
C ALA A 646 -57.87 13.28 -39.67
N SER A 647 -58.53 12.83 -40.74
CA SER A 647 -59.06 11.46 -40.88
C SER A 647 -57.94 10.42 -40.91
N TYR A 648 -56.82 10.72 -41.58
CA TYR A 648 -55.63 9.85 -41.58
C TYR A 648 -55.01 9.69 -40.18
N HIS A 649 -54.81 10.80 -39.46
CA HIS A 649 -54.31 10.77 -38.08
C HIS A 649 -55.24 10.00 -37.14
N GLN A 650 -56.55 10.14 -37.30
CA GLN A 650 -57.53 9.39 -36.53
C GLN A 650 -57.45 7.88 -36.84
N MET A 651 -57.36 7.49 -38.11
CA MET A 651 -57.19 6.08 -38.51
C MET A 651 -55.91 5.43 -37.97
N LEU A 652 -54.79 6.16 -37.88
CA LEU A 652 -53.56 5.65 -37.26
C LEU A 652 -53.72 5.39 -35.75
N VAL A 653 -54.41 6.28 -35.03
CA VAL A 653 -54.71 6.10 -33.60
C VAL A 653 -55.70 4.95 -33.41
N ASP A 654 -56.75 4.87 -34.22
CA ASP A 654 -57.73 3.79 -34.17
C ASP A 654 -57.07 2.43 -34.45
N LEU A 655 -56.21 2.34 -35.47
CA LEU A 655 -55.46 1.11 -35.77
C LEU A 655 -54.59 0.69 -34.57
N MET A 656 -53.90 1.63 -33.94
CA MET A 656 -53.06 1.38 -32.77
C MET A 656 -53.87 0.90 -31.55
N LEU A 657 -55.02 1.54 -31.28
CA LEU A 657 -55.89 1.18 -30.15
C LEU A 657 -56.52 -0.21 -30.34
N ASN A 658 -57.02 -0.51 -31.54
CA ASN A 658 -57.60 -1.83 -31.83
C ASN A 658 -56.53 -2.93 -31.78
N SER A 659 -55.33 -2.66 -32.30
CA SER A 659 -54.18 -3.56 -32.16
C SER A 659 -53.91 -3.91 -30.68
N LEU A 660 -53.79 -2.89 -29.82
CA LEU A 660 -53.52 -3.08 -28.40
C LEU A 660 -54.64 -3.83 -27.67
N GLN A 661 -55.89 -3.51 -27.99
CA GLN A 661 -57.04 -4.19 -27.42
C GLN A 661 -57.00 -5.69 -27.75
N ILE A 662 -56.76 -6.05 -29.02
CA ILE A 662 -56.64 -7.45 -29.47
C ILE A 662 -55.48 -8.17 -28.77
N TRP A 663 -54.33 -7.51 -28.62
CA TRP A 663 -53.19 -8.07 -27.88
C TRP A 663 -53.54 -8.35 -26.41
N GLU A 664 -54.11 -7.38 -25.71
CA GLU A 664 -54.44 -7.50 -24.28
C GLU A 664 -55.60 -8.50 -24.03
N THR A 665 -56.57 -8.61 -24.94
CA THR A 665 -57.66 -9.60 -24.83
C THR A 665 -57.19 -11.02 -25.11
N THR A 666 -56.38 -11.23 -26.14
CA THR A 666 -55.96 -12.57 -26.60
C THR A 666 -54.80 -13.13 -25.78
N THR A 667 -53.75 -12.34 -25.52
CA THR A 667 -52.56 -12.81 -24.80
C THR A 667 -52.68 -12.72 -23.27
N LYS A 668 -53.60 -11.89 -22.76
CA LYS A 668 -53.67 -11.47 -21.34
C LYS A 668 -52.39 -10.77 -20.82
N THR A 669 -51.49 -10.34 -21.71
CA THR A 669 -50.25 -9.63 -21.36
C THR A 669 -50.38 -8.13 -21.62
N SER A 670 -49.53 -7.33 -20.98
CA SER A 670 -49.60 -5.86 -21.10
C SER A 670 -49.00 -5.33 -22.41
N ARG A 671 -49.35 -4.09 -22.78
CA ARG A 671 -48.67 -3.35 -23.87
C ARG A 671 -47.16 -3.13 -23.70
N ILE A 672 -46.60 -3.32 -22.49
CA ILE A 672 -45.14 -3.31 -22.29
C ILE A 672 -44.55 -4.59 -22.85
N GLU A 673 -45.19 -5.73 -22.61
CA GLU A 673 -44.77 -7.04 -23.11
C GLU A 673 -44.92 -7.14 -24.64
N LEU A 674 -45.94 -6.49 -25.24
CA LEU A 674 -46.00 -6.29 -26.69
C LEU A 674 -44.77 -5.54 -27.23
N ALA A 675 -44.32 -4.49 -26.54
CA ALA A 675 -43.17 -3.70 -26.96
C ALA A 675 -41.87 -4.52 -26.90
N GLU A 676 -41.70 -5.34 -25.85
CA GLU A 676 -40.54 -6.25 -25.71
C GLU A 676 -40.56 -7.38 -26.74
N LYS A 677 -41.69 -8.07 -26.92
CA LYS A 677 -41.82 -9.21 -27.85
C LYS A 677 -41.72 -8.79 -29.32
N SER A 678 -42.35 -7.67 -29.70
CA SER A 678 -42.31 -7.19 -31.09
C SER A 678 -41.00 -6.51 -31.47
N GLY A 679 -40.27 -5.95 -30.51
CA GLY A 679 -39.07 -5.11 -30.75
C GLY A 679 -39.35 -3.80 -31.52
N ILE A 680 -40.62 -3.48 -31.80
CA ILE A 680 -41.03 -2.30 -32.57
C ILE A 680 -40.91 -1.03 -31.72
N TRP A 681 -41.25 -1.14 -30.44
CA TRP A 681 -41.31 -0.02 -29.49
C TRP A 681 -40.30 -0.22 -28.36
N ARG A 682 -39.61 0.85 -27.95
CA ARG A 682 -38.63 0.75 -26.85
C ARG A 682 -39.32 0.82 -25.49
N VAL A 683 -38.91 -0.07 -24.59
CA VAL A 683 -39.19 0.02 -23.16
C VAL A 683 -38.07 0.79 -22.46
N SER A 684 -38.42 1.68 -21.53
CA SER A 684 -37.49 2.41 -20.66
C SER A 684 -37.91 2.28 -19.20
N ILE A 685 -36.95 2.39 -18.28
CA ILE A 685 -37.22 2.44 -16.83
C ILE A 685 -37.24 3.90 -16.40
N ASP A 686 -38.39 4.37 -15.91
CA ASP A 686 -38.58 5.69 -15.31
C ASP A 686 -39.08 5.50 -13.87
N ASP A 687 -38.45 6.15 -12.88
CA ASP A 687 -38.83 6.07 -11.46
C ASP A 687 -39.07 4.63 -10.94
N GLY A 688 -38.22 3.70 -11.40
CA GLY A 688 -38.31 2.28 -11.05
C GLY A 688 -39.45 1.49 -11.73
N ARG A 689 -40.13 2.04 -12.74
CA ARG A 689 -41.21 1.37 -13.48
C ARG A 689 -40.93 1.33 -14.98
N LEU A 690 -41.27 0.22 -15.62
CA LEU A 690 -41.20 0.06 -17.08
C LEU A 690 -42.25 0.93 -17.78
N ARG A 691 -41.86 1.59 -18.88
CA ARG A 691 -42.68 2.55 -19.65
C ARG A 691 -42.42 2.40 -21.15
N THR A 692 -43.43 2.68 -21.97
CA THR A 692 -43.35 2.65 -23.44
C THR A 692 -43.63 4.03 -24.05
N ARG A 693 -42.90 5.06 -23.60
CA ARG A 693 -43.13 6.49 -23.95
C ARG A 693 -43.31 6.81 -25.44
N SER A 694 -42.73 6.00 -26.33
CA SER A 694 -42.85 6.19 -27.78
C SER A 694 -44.15 5.62 -28.35
N LEU A 695 -44.66 4.54 -27.77
CA LEU A 695 -45.93 3.88 -28.08
C LEU A 695 -47.10 4.69 -27.51
N ASP A 696 -46.99 5.15 -26.25
CA ASP A 696 -48.02 5.93 -25.55
C ASP A 696 -48.48 7.20 -26.32
N ARG A 697 -47.64 7.71 -27.24
CA ARG A 697 -47.96 8.84 -28.13
C ARG A 697 -48.95 8.52 -29.23
N TYR A 698 -49.19 7.25 -29.56
CA TYR A 698 -50.11 6.81 -30.60
C TYR A 698 -51.48 6.40 -30.05
N LEU A 699 -51.71 6.55 -28.73
CA LEU A 699 -52.97 6.20 -28.06
C LEU A 699 -54.03 7.30 -28.14
N THR A 700 -53.66 8.54 -28.45
CA THR A 700 -54.61 9.66 -28.59
C THR A 700 -54.17 10.62 -29.70
N ILE A 701 -55.13 11.25 -30.38
CA ILE A 701 -54.86 12.27 -31.40
C ILE A 701 -54.06 13.45 -30.80
N LYS A 702 -54.29 13.79 -29.53
CA LYS A 702 -53.60 14.89 -28.83
C LYS A 702 -52.10 14.62 -28.60
N THR A 703 -51.69 13.35 -28.48
CA THR A 703 -50.29 12.95 -28.24
C THR A 703 -49.56 12.51 -29.52
N LEU A 704 -50.27 12.39 -30.65
CA LEU A 704 -49.73 11.95 -31.92
C LEU A 704 -48.70 12.96 -32.50
N PRO A 705 -47.52 12.51 -32.98
CA PRO A 705 -46.56 13.41 -33.61
C PRO A 705 -47.08 14.02 -34.93
N LYS A 706 -46.79 15.31 -35.19
CA LYS A 706 -47.16 16.03 -36.44
C LYS A 706 -46.72 15.32 -37.75
N LYS A 707 -45.68 14.49 -37.68
CA LYS A 707 -45.27 13.54 -38.72
C LYS A 707 -45.23 12.14 -38.08
N PRO A 708 -46.32 11.36 -38.14
CA PRO A 708 -46.41 10.08 -37.44
C PRO A 708 -45.53 9.02 -38.11
N ARG A 709 -44.97 8.10 -37.31
CA ARG A 709 -44.20 6.94 -37.81
C ARG A 709 -45.16 5.83 -38.23
N TRP A 710 -45.95 6.07 -39.27
CA TRP A 710 -47.00 5.16 -39.76
C TRP A 710 -46.51 3.72 -39.96
N ARG A 711 -45.27 3.53 -40.43
CA ARG A 711 -44.64 2.20 -40.61
C ARG A 711 -44.62 1.37 -39.32
N GLU A 712 -44.36 1.96 -38.17
CA GLU A 712 -44.32 1.20 -36.90
C GLU A 712 -45.73 0.85 -36.41
N VAL A 713 -46.74 1.67 -36.74
CA VAL A 713 -48.16 1.37 -36.45
C VAL A 713 -48.63 0.19 -37.31
N LEU A 714 -48.37 0.22 -38.63
CA LEU A 714 -48.69 -0.91 -39.52
C LEU A 714 -47.96 -2.20 -39.09
N ARG A 715 -46.67 -2.11 -38.77
CA ARG A 715 -45.90 -3.26 -38.26
C ARG A 715 -46.44 -3.81 -36.95
N THR A 716 -46.99 -2.96 -36.07
CA THR A 716 -47.61 -3.42 -34.82
C THR A 716 -48.87 -4.24 -35.11
N ALA A 717 -49.75 -3.77 -35.99
CA ALA A 717 -50.94 -4.50 -36.40
C ALA A 717 -50.61 -5.81 -37.14
N HIS A 718 -49.66 -5.81 -38.08
CA HIS A 718 -49.20 -7.04 -38.75
C HIS A 718 -48.52 -8.03 -37.80
N PHE A 719 -47.75 -7.56 -36.81
CA PHE A 719 -47.18 -8.44 -35.78
C PHE A 719 -48.28 -9.13 -34.97
N ILE A 720 -49.35 -8.42 -34.62
CA ILE A 720 -50.48 -9.00 -33.89
C ILE A 720 -51.28 -9.98 -34.74
N LEU A 721 -51.47 -9.72 -36.04
CA LEU A 721 -52.09 -10.67 -36.97
C LEU A 721 -51.26 -11.93 -37.22
N ALA A 722 -49.94 -11.89 -36.98
CA ALA A 722 -49.03 -13.01 -37.17
C ALA A 722 -48.78 -13.82 -35.89
N GLU A 723 -48.73 -13.15 -34.73
CA GLU A 723 -48.35 -13.73 -33.43
C GLU A 723 -49.56 -14.09 -32.55
N CYS A 724 -50.70 -13.42 -32.76
CA CYS A 724 -51.97 -13.79 -32.12
C CYS A 724 -52.87 -14.49 -33.13
N ASP A 725 -53.75 -15.36 -32.62
CA ASP A 725 -54.88 -15.91 -33.37
C ASP A 725 -56.18 -15.21 -32.89
N PRO A 726 -56.45 -13.97 -33.35
CA PRO A 726 -57.60 -13.20 -32.90
C PRO A 726 -58.92 -13.76 -33.45
N PRO A 727 -60.07 -13.48 -32.79
CA PRO A 727 -61.38 -13.80 -33.34
C PRO A 727 -61.54 -13.23 -34.76
N GLU A 728 -62.12 -14.01 -35.68
CA GLU A 728 -62.22 -13.64 -37.11
C GLU A 728 -62.88 -12.26 -37.35
N ASN A 729 -63.82 -11.84 -36.49
CA ASN A 729 -64.39 -10.49 -36.54
C ASN A 729 -63.34 -9.38 -36.28
N ASP A 730 -62.48 -9.58 -35.28
CA ASP A 730 -61.43 -8.61 -34.91
C ASP A 730 -60.30 -8.60 -35.95
N LYS A 731 -59.97 -9.78 -36.49
CA LYS A 731 -59.03 -9.97 -37.59
C LYS A 731 -59.46 -9.21 -38.85
N THR A 732 -60.69 -9.47 -39.30
CA THR A 732 -61.29 -8.82 -40.48
C THR A 732 -61.36 -7.30 -40.30
N MET A 733 -61.71 -6.82 -39.09
CA MET A 733 -61.70 -5.38 -38.78
C MET A 733 -60.28 -4.78 -38.89
N LEU A 734 -59.26 -5.48 -38.39
CA LEU A 734 -57.89 -4.96 -38.37
C LEU A 734 -57.28 -4.92 -39.78
N GLU A 735 -57.54 -5.94 -40.59
CA GLU A 735 -57.17 -6.00 -42.02
C GLU A 735 -57.83 -4.87 -42.83
N GLN A 736 -59.14 -4.64 -42.66
CA GLN A 736 -59.83 -3.53 -43.34
C GLN A 736 -59.26 -2.14 -42.99
N LYS A 737 -58.79 -1.94 -41.75
CA LYS A 737 -58.13 -0.69 -41.33
C LYS A 737 -56.72 -0.56 -41.92
N LEU A 738 -55.97 -1.66 -42.01
CA LEU A 738 -54.67 -1.71 -42.67
C LEU A 738 -54.76 -1.35 -44.16
N ASP A 739 -55.75 -1.90 -44.87
CA ASP A 739 -55.94 -1.66 -46.30
C ASP A 739 -56.28 -0.21 -46.61
N ARG A 740 -57.22 0.41 -45.86
CA ARG A 740 -57.59 1.82 -46.04
C ARG A 740 -56.41 2.77 -45.86
N ILE A 741 -55.58 2.52 -44.83
CA ILE A 741 -54.38 3.32 -44.56
C ILE A 741 -53.34 3.13 -45.69
N THR A 742 -53.21 1.90 -46.20
CA THR A 742 -52.29 1.56 -47.30
C THR A 742 -52.73 2.17 -48.63
N GLN A 743 -54.04 2.20 -48.91
CA GLN A 743 -54.61 2.84 -50.11
C GLN A 743 -54.33 4.35 -50.14
N HIS A 744 -54.54 5.04 -49.01
CA HIS A 744 -54.25 6.47 -48.90
C HIS A 744 -52.76 6.79 -49.14
N ILE A 745 -51.84 6.01 -48.55
CA ILE A 745 -50.38 6.17 -48.75
C ILE A 745 -49.99 5.93 -50.22
N ARG A 746 -50.70 5.06 -50.95
CA ARG A 746 -50.47 4.85 -52.39
C ARG A 746 -51.02 6.01 -53.23
N ALA A 747 -52.19 6.55 -52.88
CA ALA A 747 -52.79 7.68 -53.57
C ALA A 747 -51.98 8.98 -53.39
N GLU A 748 -51.48 9.25 -52.16
CA GLU A 748 -50.58 10.37 -51.85
C GLU A 748 -49.22 10.29 -52.58
N ALA A 749 -48.83 9.11 -53.06
CA ALA A 749 -47.59 8.90 -53.82
C ALA A 749 -47.79 8.87 -55.35
N LEU A 750 -49.02 9.06 -55.83
CA LEU A 750 -49.39 9.13 -57.25
C LEU A 750 -49.90 10.53 -57.66
N LEU A 751 -50.14 11.40 -56.66
CA LEU A 751 -50.25 12.86 -56.81
C LEU A 751 -48.89 13.51 -56.53
#